data_AF-A0A5N6Z9J7-F1
#
_entry.id   AF-A0A5N6Z9J7-F1
#
_cell.length_a   1.000
_cell.length_b   1.000
_cell.length_c   1.000
_cell.angle_alpha   90.00
_cell.angle_beta   90.00
_cell.angle_gamma   90.00
#
_symmetry.space_group_name_H-M   'P 1'
#
loop_
_entity.id
_entity.type
_entity.pdbx_description
1 polymer ?
#
loop_
_entity_poly.entity_id
_entity_poly.type
_entity_poly.pdbx_seq_one_letter_code
_entity_poly.pdbx_strand_id
1 'polypeptide(L)'
;MVILKNILYAVVVTTFLTITLGQASFHFPSHQQPLSQSLNPWEDPGCDGSGIVDPDGHCNGDGIIDNPENPPDKAREGFRFDNPSTNCKYATQMHIWDSFKDLEKDMNKLFTLIHKNVSFTVVGHHPIAGYYDDLLHFYVNALRRVSVLFLDHADLFEIHPQAIHGGCDSAWSVSEIQFKGVMNSGDDFDIVNVWVTRWYQDQMVEIRTYIDAPRIMDALHKNELWWNGTTFRNNVHYMPGPAGMPDLKELEDMMGYPDGRKVACVSCQSRKRKCSGDQPCSTCCQIGVDCHYDLLSRKKSDARSVQIQQSIHPITHTASRNESIPKGLRDEASEHSMGILRSSSLEANSGAAFVRKLGLKIDPANAPKLDLFAWNVGARHPAPSSMPLPTTTREVSVVDIISQDEMKLLAATFFEKVDPCYGFIDRDHFTRKLNRRWLPPLSYSSYDAVLCGVAAFGYLFSRRQAPQTELQLAEAARLILDQHMLSETPSSVDIVTGWVLRVAYLRITASPNAAWMASCSLMHLIEATGLHLEPSSDTVLGPSAEPCDPEVRRRLFAMARHLNIWISFELGRSRVVLHGATSLSPSPRSTGEIFNLLPVSESLDPKKAHDSPDLESALANVLEIVYLLSPHILAQCNLMLCIYRRLRGLNSVISGAMLDRILELARKGLQASRDMAASSCPWHQIANVPFQIVCTLLATDSRASLALLGDAMQTLREVALAYDTDVMREAYNTAYLLILLHQRQKEEDTRILRGILRANAATSTPQVEVTEPIPQSTHSLADYPGFSWLSDLVIDMPGLQNFDLENFLATDNSLPLPETGM
;
A
#
# COMPACT_ATOMS: atom_id res chain seq x y z
N MET A 1 -59.48 -24.22 11.84
CA MET A 1 -58.99 -25.29 12.75
C MET A 1 -58.18 -26.34 11.98
N VAL A 2 -57.10 -25.94 11.28
CA VAL A 2 -56.15 -26.86 10.62
C VAL A 2 -54.67 -26.45 10.88
N ILE A 3 -54.40 -25.46 11.74
CA ILE A 3 -53.05 -24.97 12.04
C ILE A 3 -52.72 -25.15 13.53
N LEU A 4 -52.99 -26.34 14.08
CA LEU A 4 -52.56 -26.69 15.45
C LEU A 4 -52.01 -28.12 15.58
N LYS A 5 -51.72 -28.81 14.46
CA LYS A 5 -51.26 -30.21 14.48
C LYS A 5 -49.78 -30.40 14.07
N ASN A 6 -49.11 -29.38 13.55
CA ASN A 6 -47.72 -29.50 13.08
C ASN A 6 -46.66 -28.94 14.04
N ILE A 7 -47.05 -28.31 15.15
CA ILE A 7 -46.10 -27.83 16.17
C ILE A 7 -45.77 -28.93 17.20
N LEU A 8 -46.58 -30.00 17.29
CA LEU A 8 -46.35 -31.08 18.25
C LEU A 8 -45.40 -32.19 17.76
N TYR A 9 -45.09 -32.25 16.46
CA TYR A 9 -44.16 -33.25 15.90
C TYR A 9 -42.69 -32.81 15.90
N ALA A 10 -42.40 -31.52 16.07
CA ALA A 10 -41.03 -31.00 16.07
C ALA A 10 -40.37 -30.97 17.47
N VAL A 11 -41.14 -31.16 18.55
CA VAL A 11 -40.62 -31.12 19.94
C VAL A 11 -40.23 -32.51 20.48
N VAL A 12 -40.59 -33.60 19.79
CA VAL A 12 -40.32 -34.99 20.23
C VAL A 12 -39.05 -35.59 19.62
N VAL A 13 -38.46 -34.99 18.58
CA VAL A 13 -37.25 -35.55 17.93
C VAL A 13 -35.95 -34.99 18.49
N THR A 14 -35.94 -33.81 19.11
CA THR A 14 -34.74 -33.20 19.71
C THR A 14 -34.46 -33.64 21.14
N THR A 15 -35.37 -34.38 21.80
CA THR A 15 -35.21 -34.83 23.19
C THR A 15 -34.82 -36.31 23.35
N PHE A 16 -34.62 -37.06 22.25
CA PHE A 16 -34.28 -38.50 22.31
C PHE A 16 -32.82 -38.86 21.96
N LEU A 17 -31.92 -37.89 21.83
CA LEU A 17 -30.51 -38.14 21.43
C LEU A 17 -29.46 -37.68 22.46
N THR A 18 -29.84 -37.50 23.72
CA THR A 18 -28.90 -37.14 24.80
C THR A 18 -28.78 -38.16 25.94
N ILE A 19 -29.46 -39.30 25.90
CA ILE A 19 -29.29 -40.32 26.96
C ILE A 19 -29.34 -41.72 26.36
N THR A 20 -28.21 -42.20 25.84
CA THR A 20 -27.85 -43.63 25.92
C THR A 20 -26.34 -43.77 25.75
N LEU A 21 -25.77 -44.61 26.61
CA LEU A 21 -24.41 -45.16 26.60
C LEU A 21 -23.35 -44.34 27.33
N GLY A 22 -23.44 -44.45 28.67
CA GLY A 22 -22.28 -44.41 29.53
C GLY A 22 -21.33 -45.60 29.31
N GLN A 23 -20.07 -45.33 29.63
CA GLN A 23 -18.97 -46.21 30.02
C GLN A 23 -19.15 -47.73 29.86
N ALA A 24 -18.35 -48.32 28.97
CA ALA A 24 -17.67 -49.60 29.20
C ALA A 24 -16.43 -49.74 28.29
N SER A 25 -15.27 -49.90 28.93
CA SER A 25 -13.93 -50.06 28.36
C SER A 25 -13.67 -51.46 27.75
N PHE A 26 -12.55 -51.58 27.03
CA PHE A 26 -11.64 -52.74 26.80
C PHE A 26 -11.23 -52.86 25.30
N HIS A 27 -10.05 -52.34 24.92
CA HIS A 27 -8.70 -52.95 24.88
C HIS A 27 -8.42 -53.84 23.64
N PHE A 28 -7.46 -53.43 22.80
CA PHE A 28 -6.47 -54.28 22.05
C PHE A 28 -5.50 -53.37 21.23
N PRO A 29 -4.31 -53.84 20.81
CA PRO A 29 -3.04 -53.55 21.45
C PRO A 29 -2.09 -52.64 20.63
N SER A 30 -1.09 -52.12 21.35
CA SER A 30 0.07 -51.39 20.87
C SER A 30 0.97 -52.19 19.92
N HIS A 31 1.42 -51.58 18.80
CA HIS A 31 2.82 -51.63 18.35
C HIS A 31 3.15 -50.59 17.25
N GLN A 32 4.00 -49.63 17.64
CA GLN A 32 5.07 -48.94 16.90
C GLN A 32 4.74 -48.04 15.69
N GLN A 33 4.70 -46.73 15.96
CA GLN A 33 5.10 -45.68 15.02
C GLN A 33 6.65 -45.50 15.04
N PRO A 34 7.28 -45.23 13.88
CA PRO A 34 8.68 -44.81 13.82
C PRO A 34 8.81 -43.33 14.17
N LEU A 35 9.85 -43.04 14.94
CA LEU A 35 10.22 -41.74 15.49
C LEU A 35 10.36 -40.65 14.42
N SER A 36 9.56 -39.60 14.54
CA SER A 36 9.96 -38.25 14.10
C SER A 36 10.53 -37.56 15.32
N GLN A 37 11.85 -37.34 15.30
CA GLN A 37 12.58 -36.61 16.34
C GLN A 37 11.97 -35.22 16.50
N SER A 38 11.35 -34.96 17.66
CA SER A 38 11.19 -33.60 18.13
C SER A 38 12.60 -33.02 18.28
N LEU A 39 12.87 -31.90 17.61
CA LEU A 39 13.90 -31.01 18.10
C LEU A 39 13.49 -30.62 19.51
N ASN A 40 14.17 -31.19 20.51
CA ASN A 40 13.99 -30.83 21.90
C ASN A 40 14.16 -29.31 22.03
N PRO A 41 13.27 -28.60 22.74
CA PRO A 41 13.59 -27.30 23.30
C PRO A 41 14.91 -27.45 24.07
N TRP A 42 15.79 -26.46 23.98
CA TRP A 42 17.06 -26.46 24.70
C TRP A 42 16.91 -26.25 26.21
N GLU A 43 15.70 -26.39 26.76
CA GLU A 43 15.36 -26.18 28.18
C GLU A 43 14.32 -27.23 28.62
N ASP A 44 14.57 -27.88 29.76
CA ASP A 44 13.71 -28.90 30.38
C ASP A 44 12.29 -28.35 30.69
N PRO A 45 11.25 -29.19 30.72
CA PRO A 45 9.85 -28.75 30.84
C PRO A 45 9.56 -28.26 32.26
N GLY A 46 9.78 -26.96 32.48
CA GLY A 46 9.26 -26.19 33.60
C GLY A 46 8.41 -25.05 33.07
N CYS A 47 7.17 -25.36 32.70
CA CYS A 47 6.24 -24.50 31.95
C CYS A 47 6.70 -24.08 30.54
N ASP A 48 5.74 -24.01 29.65
CA ASP A 48 5.79 -24.18 28.20
C ASP A 48 6.20 -22.93 27.40
N GLY A 49 7.17 -22.17 27.90
CA GLY A 49 7.97 -21.27 27.05
C GLY A 49 7.37 -19.90 26.74
N SER A 50 6.48 -19.37 27.58
CA SER A 50 6.00 -17.97 27.47
C SER A 50 6.81 -16.95 28.30
N GLY A 51 7.73 -17.40 29.15
CA GLY A 51 8.38 -16.53 30.11
C GLY A 51 7.47 -16.24 31.30
N ILE A 52 8.05 -16.41 32.48
CA ILE A 52 7.50 -16.09 33.80
C ILE A 52 6.49 -17.13 34.35
N VAL A 53 6.91 -17.80 35.42
CA VAL A 53 6.15 -18.84 36.16
C VAL A 53 5.78 -18.29 37.54
N ASP A 54 4.51 -18.45 37.92
CA ASP A 54 4.01 -18.28 39.29
C ASP A 54 4.78 -19.22 40.26
N PRO A 55 5.25 -18.77 41.44
CA PRO A 55 5.89 -19.64 42.43
C PRO A 55 5.04 -20.83 42.91
N ASP A 56 3.70 -20.81 42.72
CA ASP A 56 2.80 -21.92 43.03
C ASP A 56 2.53 -22.87 41.83
N GLY A 57 3.13 -22.60 40.67
CA GLY A 57 3.16 -23.53 39.53
C GLY A 57 1.88 -23.60 38.69
N HIS A 58 1.02 -22.58 38.74
CA HIS A 58 -0.14 -22.47 37.86
C HIS A 58 0.25 -21.72 36.57
N CYS A 59 0.12 -22.40 35.42
CA CYS A 59 0.38 -21.81 34.10
C CYS A 59 -0.96 -21.53 33.40
N ASN A 60 -1.53 -20.36 33.66
CA ASN A 60 -2.82 -19.87 33.11
C ASN A 60 -2.64 -18.81 31.99
N GLY A 61 -1.41 -18.33 31.75
CA GLY A 61 -1.07 -17.48 30.60
C GLY A 61 -1.44 -16.00 30.72
N ASP A 62 -1.69 -15.49 31.92
CA ASP A 62 -2.00 -14.06 32.16
C ASP A 62 -0.76 -13.18 32.39
N GLY A 63 0.43 -13.78 32.51
CA GLY A 63 1.70 -13.08 32.70
C GLY A 63 1.92 -12.51 34.11
N ILE A 64 1.09 -12.89 35.09
CA ILE A 64 1.16 -12.39 36.47
C ILE A 64 1.93 -13.41 37.33
N ILE A 65 3.08 -13.01 37.90
CA ILE A 65 3.75 -13.80 38.95
C ILE A 65 2.93 -13.64 40.23
N ASP A 66 2.33 -14.73 40.71
CA ASP A 66 1.67 -14.76 42.01
C ASP A 66 2.73 -14.73 43.12
N ASN A 67 3.32 -13.56 43.40
CA ASN A 67 4.21 -13.41 44.55
C ASN A 67 3.35 -13.28 45.83
N PRO A 68 3.41 -14.24 46.79
CA PRO A 68 2.66 -14.15 48.04
C PRO A 68 3.06 -12.93 48.91
N GLU A 69 4.18 -12.26 48.60
CA GLU A 69 4.62 -11.04 49.27
C GLU A 69 3.93 -9.75 48.76
N ASN A 70 3.23 -9.78 47.61
CA ASN A 70 2.53 -8.63 47.02
C ASN A 70 1.01 -8.88 46.92
N PRO A 71 0.22 -8.54 47.98
CA PRO A 71 -1.22 -8.72 47.97
C PRO A 71 -1.91 -7.77 46.97
N PRO A 72 -3.08 -8.15 46.42
CA PRO A 72 -3.90 -7.28 45.56
C PRO A 72 -4.26 -5.96 46.23
N ASP A 73 -4.06 -4.84 45.53
CA ASP A 73 -4.47 -3.53 46.05
C ASP A 73 -5.99 -3.35 45.92
N LYS A 74 -6.69 -3.50 47.05
CA LYS A 74 -8.16 -3.36 47.11
C LYS A 74 -8.66 -1.98 46.69
N ALA A 75 -7.84 -0.93 46.79
CA ALA A 75 -8.23 0.42 46.37
C ALA A 75 -8.16 0.59 44.84
N ARG A 76 -7.45 -0.30 44.14
CA ARG A 76 -7.19 -0.25 42.70
C ARG A 76 -7.70 -1.50 42.01
N GLU A 77 -8.96 -1.85 42.28
CA GLU A 77 -9.65 -2.98 41.63
C GLU A 77 -8.97 -4.36 41.86
N GLY A 78 -8.15 -4.49 42.91
CA GLY A 78 -7.37 -5.71 43.14
C GLY A 78 -6.15 -5.83 42.23
N PHE A 79 -5.70 -4.74 41.62
CA PHE A 79 -4.50 -4.71 40.77
C PHE A 79 -3.26 -5.13 41.55
N ARG A 80 -2.39 -5.91 40.89
CA ARG A 80 -1.12 -6.39 41.45
C ARG A 80 0.02 -5.66 40.77
N PHE A 81 0.86 -5.02 41.58
CA PHE A 81 2.04 -4.29 41.10
C PHE A 81 3.28 -5.18 41.14
N ASP A 82 4.06 -5.20 40.05
CA ASP A 82 5.39 -5.82 40.03
C ASP A 82 6.32 -5.12 41.04
N ASN A 83 6.19 -3.79 41.14
CA ASN A 83 6.95 -2.96 42.07
C ASN A 83 6.02 -2.03 42.87
N PRO A 84 5.64 -2.41 44.11
CA PRO A 84 4.77 -1.61 44.96
C PRO A 84 5.51 -0.47 45.70
N SER A 85 6.77 -0.19 45.37
CA SER A 85 7.53 0.89 46.01
C SER A 85 6.92 2.27 45.73
N THR A 86 6.81 3.08 46.78
CA THR A 86 6.43 4.50 46.69
C THR A 86 7.63 5.43 46.59
N ASN A 87 8.85 4.92 46.80
CA ASN A 87 10.09 5.68 46.71
C ASN A 87 10.83 5.28 45.44
N CYS A 88 10.52 5.99 44.35
CA CYS A 88 10.99 5.64 43.01
C CYS A 88 11.82 6.77 42.40
N LYS A 89 12.74 6.40 41.50
CA LYS A 89 13.52 7.36 40.72
C LYS A 89 12.69 8.02 39.61
N TYR A 90 11.77 7.27 39.03
CA TYR A 90 10.81 7.69 38.02
C TYR A 90 9.37 7.46 38.54
N ALA A 91 8.36 7.54 37.67
CA ALA A 91 6.95 7.38 38.03
C ALA A 91 6.70 6.02 38.73
N THR A 92 6.04 6.04 39.90
CA THR A 92 5.63 4.81 40.61
C THR A 92 4.57 4.06 39.80
N GLN A 93 4.47 2.74 39.93
CA GLN A 93 3.44 2.00 39.21
C GLN A 93 2.02 2.39 39.66
N MET A 94 1.85 2.74 40.94
CA MET A 94 0.59 3.28 41.46
C MET A 94 0.24 4.62 40.79
N HIS A 95 1.22 5.50 40.57
CA HIS A 95 0.99 6.74 39.83
C HIS A 95 0.61 6.48 38.38
N ILE A 96 1.25 5.51 37.71
CA ILE A 96 0.90 5.13 36.34
C ILE A 96 -0.55 4.59 36.28
N TRP A 97 -0.93 3.71 37.21
CA TRP A 97 -2.28 3.17 37.31
C TRP A 97 -3.31 4.28 37.56
N ASP A 98 -3.07 5.12 38.56
CA ASP A 98 -3.95 6.24 38.91
C ASP A 98 -4.09 7.22 37.74
N SER A 99 -3.00 7.45 36.99
CA SER A 99 -2.99 8.34 35.82
C SER A 99 -3.93 7.86 34.72
N PHE A 100 -3.96 6.56 34.41
CA PHE A 100 -4.89 6.03 33.41
C PHE A 100 -6.32 5.97 33.96
N LYS A 101 -6.50 5.57 35.23
CA LYS A 101 -7.84 5.47 35.82
C LYS A 101 -8.52 6.83 35.96
N ASP A 102 -7.75 7.86 36.26
CA ASP A 102 -8.26 9.23 36.39
C ASP A 102 -8.82 9.80 35.08
N LEU A 103 -8.35 9.31 33.92
CA LEU A 103 -8.84 9.74 32.60
C LEU A 103 -10.29 9.31 32.36
N GLU A 104 -10.77 8.27 33.03
CA GLU A 104 -12.17 7.81 32.97
C GLU A 104 -13.15 8.92 33.36
N LYS A 105 -12.75 9.78 34.31
CA LYS A 105 -13.60 10.84 34.85
C LYS A 105 -13.29 12.23 34.30
N ASP A 106 -12.02 12.49 33.97
CA ASP A 106 -11.58 13.79 33.48
C ASP A 106 -10.46 13.64 32.45
N MET A 107 -10.85 13.65 31.18
CA MET A 107 -9.91 13.59 30.05
C MET A 107 -8.97 14.79 29.99
N ASN A 108 -9.27 15.92 30.65
CA ASN A 108 -8.38 17.09 30.65
C ASN A 108 -7.11 16.86 31.49
N LYS A 109 -7.12 15.87 32.38
CA LYS A 109 -5.91 15.43 33.11
C LYS A 109 -4.82 14.92 32.17
N LEU A 110 -5.17 14.53 30.94
CA LEU A 110 -4.18 14.20 29.93
C LEU A 110 -3.19 15.34 29.67
N PHE A 111 -3.63 16.60 29.75
CA PHE A 111 -2.80 17.78 29.52
C PHE A 111 -1.76 18.02 30.60
N THR A 112 -1.95 17.44 31.78
CA THR A 112 -0.97 17.47 32.87
C THR A 112 -0.06 16.24 32.87
N LEU A 113 -0.56 15.10 32.37
CA LEU A 113 0.14 13.82 32.32
C LEU A 113 1.11 13.69 31.14
N ILE A 114 0.77 14.24 29.97
CA ILE A 114 1.62 14.18 28.78
C ILE A 114 2.34 15.50 28.58
N HIS A 115 3.65 15.44 28.35
CA HIS A 115 4.46 16.62 28.06
C HIS A 115 4.05 17.24 26.71
N LYS A 116 4.04 18.58 26.61
CA LYS A 116 3.58 19.29 25.40
C LYS A 116 4.36 18.92 24.15
N ASN A 117 5.69 18.82 24.27
CA ASN A 117 6.58 18.41 23.18
C ASN A 117 6.85 16.89 23.24
N VAL A 118 5.79 16.09 23.41
CA VAL A 118 5.89 14.63 23.46
C VAL A 118 6.23 14.09 22.06
N SER A 119 7.12 13.10 22.00
CA SER A 119 7.30 12.29 20.80
C SER A 119 6.31 11.12 20.86
N PHE A 120 5.23 11.19 20.09
CA PHE A 120 4.11 10.23 20.18
C PHE A 120 3.98 9.42 18.89
N THR A 121 3.96 8.09 19.00
CA THR A 121 3.73 7.18 17.85
C THR A 121 2.50 6.32 18.09
N VAL A 122 1.52 6.39 17.20
CA VAL A 122 0.40 5.45 17.12
C VAL A 122 0.74 4.39 16.08
N VAL A 123 0.93 3.16 16.53
CA VAL A 123 1.37 2.05 15.67
C VAL A 123 0.17 1.34 15.08
N GLY A 124 0.09 1.28 13.75
CA GLY A 124 -0.94 0.54 13.03
C GLY A 124 -1.15 1.01 11.59
N HIS A 125 -2.17 0.44 10.94
CA HIS A 125 -2.65 0.83 9.61
C HIS A 125 -4.11 1.28 9.72
N HIS A 126 -4.35 2.39 10.39
CA HIS A 126 -5.69 2.94 10.67
C HIS A 126 -5.64 4.49 10.69
N PRO A 127 -6.79 5.19 10.67
CA PRO A 127 -6.85 6.63 10.36
C PRO A 127 -6.14 7.57 11.33
N ILE A 128 -5.89 7.11 12.57
CA ILE A 128 -5.18 7.85 13.62
C ILE A 128 -3.72 7.39 13.79
N ALA A 129 -3.26 6.42 12.99
CA ALA A 129 -1.89 5.92 13.02
C ALA A 129 -0.90 6.94 12.47
N GLY A 130 0.31 6.93 13.02
CA GLY A 130 1.39 7.82 12.63
C GLY A 130 2.11 8.45 13.81
N TYR A 131 3.00 9.36 13.48
CA TYR A 131 3.90 10.05 14.38
C TYR A 131 3.45 11.51 14.60
N TYR A 132 3.47 11.95 15.86
CA TYR A 132 3.09 13.29 16.31
C TYR A 132 4.22 13.90 17.14
N ASP A 133 4.60 15.14 16.82
CA ASP A 133 5.71 15.86 17.46
C ASP A 133 5.30 16.67 18.70
N ASP A 134 3.99 16.79 18.94
CA ASP A 134 3.45 17.47 20.11
C ASP A 134 2.07 16.95 20.51
N LEU A 135 1.68 17.28 21.73
CA LEU A 135 0.42 16.87 22.33
C LEU A 135 -0.80 17.46 21.62
N LEU A 136 -0.67 18.65 21.01
CA LEU A 136 -1.80 19.33 20.38
C LEU A 136 -2.19 18.63 19.07
N HIS A 137 -1.21 18.27 18.23
CA HIS A 137 -1.46 17.46 17.03
C HIS A 137 -2.01 16.08 17.38
N PHE A 138 -1.43 15.40 18.37
CA PHE A 138 -1.94 14.10 18.82
C PHE A 138 -3.38 14.20 19.33
N TYR A 139 -3.69 15.21 20.14
CA TYR A 139 -5.03 15.40 20.68
C TYR A 139 -6.06 15.61 19.56
N VAL A 140 -5.79 16.53 18.62
CA VAL A 140 -6.73 16.86 17.55
C VAL A 140 -6.90 15.70 16.57
N ASN A 141 -5.79 15.11 16.12
CA ASN A 141 -5.80 14.16 15.00
C ASN A 141 -6.01 12.70 15.40
N ALA A 142 -5.91 12.37 16.69
CA ALA A 142 -6.14 11.02 17.19
C ALA A 142 -7.20 10.99 18.29
N LEU A 143 -6.91 11.58 19.45
CA LEU A 143 -7.76 11.40 20.63
C LEU A 143 -9.15 11.99 20.49
N ARG A 144 -9.25 13.24 20.03
CA ARG A 144 -10.55 13.91 19.85
C ARG A 144 -11.41 13.10 18.91
N ARG A 145 -10.85 12.61 17.79
CA ARG A 145 -11.57 11.83 16.78
C ARG A 145 -12.20 10.56 17.35
N VAL A 146 -11.46 9.85 18.21
CA VAL A 146 -11.98 8.67 18.91
C VAL A 146 -12.97 9.07 19.99
N SER A 147 -12.68 10.13 20.78
CA SER A 147 -13.53 10.53 21.90
C SER A 147 -14.92 11.01 21.44
N VAL A 148 -15.05 11.60 20.24
CA VAL A 148 -16.37 12.02 19.73
C VAL A 148 -17.34 10.84 19.60
N LEU A 149 -16.82 9.62 19.37
CA LEU A 149 -17.62 8.42 19.17
C LEU A 149 -18.35 7.97 20.44
N PHE A 150 -18.03 8.54 21.61
CA PHE A 150 -18.58 8.15 22.91
C PHE A 150 -19.36 9.28 23.59
N LEU A 151 -19.54 10.44 22.95
CA LEU A 151 -20.15 11.61 23.59
C LEU A 151 -21.58 11.36 24.10
N ASP A 152 -22.37 10.55 23.41
CA ASP A 152 -23.77 10.28 23.78
C ASP A 152 -23.87 9.31 24.97
N HIS A 153 -22.79 8.60 25.28
CA HIS A 153 -22.70 7.56 26.32
C HIS A 153 -21.40 7.70 27.15
N ALA A 154 -20.95 8.94 27.37
CA ALA A 154 -19.68 9.20 28.03
C ALA A 154 -19.64 8.68 29.48
N ASP A 155 -20.80 8.51 30.10
CA ASP A 155 -20.97 7.93 31.44
C ASP A 155 -20.74 6.40 31.50
N LEU A 156 -20.74 5.73 30.35
CA LEU A 156 -20.51 4.28 30.22
C LEU A 156 -19.05 3.94 29.87
N PHE A 157 -18.18 4.92 29.71
CA PHE A 157 -16.78 4.69 29.36
C PHE A 157 -15.95 4.32 30.60
N GLU A 158 -15.27 3.18 30.57
CA GLU A 158 -14.50 2.61 31.67
C GLU A 158 -13.06 2.33 31.24
N ILE A 159 -12.09 2.56 32.14
CA ILE A 159 -10.66 2.28 31.90
C ILE A 159 -10.15 1.31 32.96
N HIS A 160 -9.60 0.18 32.52
CA HIS A 160 -9.05 -0.85 33.39
C HIS A 160 -7.61 -1.20 33.01
N PRO A 161 -6.60 -0.67 33.73
CA PRO A 161 -5.24 -1.16 33.61
C PRO A 161 -5.17 -2.65 33.98
N GLN A 162 -4.62 -3.47 33.08
CA GLN A 162 -4.51 -4.93 33.22
C GLN A 162 -3.12 -5.36 33.68
N ALA A 163 -2.07 -4.74 33.13
CA ALA A 163 -0.69 -5.01 33.48
C ALA A 163 0.17 -3.74 33.38
N ILE A 164 1.14 -3.60 34.28
CA ILE A 164 2.12 -2.49 34.27
C ILE A 164 3.49 -3.08 34.58
N HIS A 165 4.38 -3.05 33.60
CA HIS A 165 5.77 -3.48 33.72
C HIS A 165 6.71 -2.30 33.62
N GLY A 166 7.80 -2.35 34.39
CA GLY A 166 8.74 -1.22 34.47
C GLY A 166 8.16 -0.04 35.25
N GLY A 167 8.62 1.17 34.92
CA GLY A 167 8.46 2.32 35.83
C GLY A 167 9.28 2.13 37.10
N CYS A 168 9.11 3.06 38.04
CA CYS A 168 9.84 3.18 39.29
C CYS A 168 11.38 3.28 39.17
N ASP A 169 12.05 2.16 38.90
CA ASP A 169 13.50 2.04 38.70
C ASP A 169 13.92 2.29 37.24
N SER A 170 12.99 2.07 36.31
CA SER A 170 13.16 2.31 34.88
C SER A 170 12.46 3.60 34.46
N ALA A 171 13.10 4.37 33.57
CA ALA A 171 12.47 5.51 32.92
C ALA A 171 11.36 5.08 31.95
N TRP A 172 11.33 3.81 31.56
CA TRP A 172 10.35 3.23 30.66
C TRP A 172 9.38 2.33 31.40
N SER A 173 8.12 2.38 31.00
CA SER A 173 7.08 1.41 31.40
C SER A 173 6.31 0.91 30.18
N VAL A 174 5.77 -0.31 30.30
CA VAL A 174 4.80 -0.89 29.39
C VAL A 174 3.52 -1.11 30.17
N SER A 175 2.38 -0.64 29.65
CA SER A 175 1.09 -0.76 30.32
C SER A 175 0.05 -1.30 29.35
N GLU A 176 -0.61 -2.38 29.74
CA GLU A 176 -1.78 -2.90 29.04
C GLU A 176 -3.04 -2.30 29.66
N ILE A 177 -3.83 -1.61 28.84
CA ILE A 177 -5.00 -0.88 29.31
C ILE A 177 -6.20 -1.35 28.50
N GLN A 178 -7.20 -1.89 29.20
CA GLN A 178 -8.49 -2.22 28.60
C GLN A 178 -9.42 -1.00 28.67
N PHE A 179 -9.94 -0.59 27.53
CA PHE A 179 -10.94 0.48 27.40
C PHE A 179 -12.28 -0.15 27.05
N LYS A 180 -13.31 0.14 27.86
CA LYS A 180 -14.69 -0.29 27.63
C LYS A 180 -15.61 0.90 27.46
N GLY A 181 -16.68 0.75 26.69
CA GLY A 181 -17.70 1.76 26.55
C GLY A 181 -18.77 1.38 25.54
N VAL A 182 -19.68 2.32 25.27
CA VAL A 182 -20.72 2.18 24.25
C VAL A 182 -20.55 3.34 23.27
N MET A 183 -20.44 3.05 21.98
CA MET A 183 -20.34 4.09 20.95
C MET A 183 -21.70 4.76 20.73
N ASN A 184 -21.72 5.96 20.15
CA ASN A 184 -22.96 6.69 19.83
C ASN A 184 -23.92 5.89 18.91
N SER A 185 -23.42 4.88 18.18
CA SER A 185 -24.24 3.95 17.39
C SER A 185 -25.04 2.94 18.24
N GLY A 186 -24.73 2.82 19.53
CA GLY A 186 -25.24 1.78 20.44
C GLY A 186 -24.44 0.48 20.41
N ASP A 187 -23.35 0.39 19.63
CA ASP A 187 -22.45 -0.76 19.59
C ASP A 187 -21.50 -0.76 20.80
N ASP A 188 -21.21 -1.94 21.37
CA ASP A 188 -20.23 -2.10 22.44
C ASP A 188 -18.79 -1.86 21.94
N PHE A 189 -17.99 -1.20 22.77
CA PHE A 189 -16.57 -0.96 22.56
C PHE A 189 -15.77 -1.60 23.68
N ASP A 190 -14.89 -2.55 23.33
CA ASP A 190 -13.97 -3.20 24.27
C ASP A 190 -12.64 -3.44 23.54
N ILE A 191 -11.59 -2.72 23.91
CA ILE A 191 -10.27 -2.86 23.29
C ILE A 191 -9.16 -2.87 24.34
N VAL A 192 -8.12 -3.66 24.10
CA VAL A 192 -6.88 -3.61 24.88
C VAL A 192 -5.83 -2.85 24.08
N ASN A 193 -5.27 -1.80 24.68
CA ASN A 193 -4.18 -1.02 24.10
C ASN A 193 -2.92 -1.21 24.93
N VAL A 194 -1.79 -1.34 24.24
CA VAL A 194 -0.48 -1.41 24.88
C VAL A 194 0.21 -0.06 24.76
N TRP A 195 0.62 0.52 25.89
CA TRP A 195 1.30 1.80 25.99
C TRP A 195 2.74 1.59 26.43
N VAL A 196 3.70 1.93 25.56
CA VAL A 196 5.12 1.99 25.89
C VAL A 196 5.48 3.44 26.12
N THR A 197 5.77 3.80 27.37
CA THR A 197 5.91 5.20 27.80
C THR A 197 7.25 5.44 28.47
N ARG A 198 7.88 6.56 28.14
CA ARG A 198 9.06 7.08 28.84
C ARG A 198 8.66 8.24 29.74
N TRP A 199 8.99 8.13 31.02
CA TRP A 199 8.63 9.08 32.07
C TRP A 199 9.79 10.00 32.45
N TYR A 200 9.46 11.27 32.67
CA TYR A 200 10.37 12.27 33.20
C TYR A 200 9.57 13.26 34.06
N GLN A 201 9.95 13.40 35.34
CA GLN A 201 9.25 14.27 36.30
C GLN A 201 7.73 14.02 36.32
N ASP A 202 7.33 12.74 36.42
CA ASP A 202 5.93 12.29 36.44
C ASP A 202 5.11 12.66 35.20
N GLN A 203 5.77 13.00 34.09
CA GLN A 203 5.13 13.21 32.79
C GLN A 203 5.65 12.24 31.73
N MET A 204 4.77 11.85 30.81
CA MET A 204 5.14 11.09 29.63
C MET A 204 5.77 12.00 28.58
N VAL A 205 7.00 11.71 28.19
CA VAL A 205 7.79 12.51 27.23
C VAL A 205 8.04 11.80 25.91
N GLU A 206 7.85 10.47 25.87
CA GLU A 206 7.86 9.67 24.65
C GLU A 206 6.87 8.52 24.81
N ILE A 207 6.04 8.29 23.79
CA ILE A 207 4.94 7.33 23.85
C ILE A 207 4.85 6.55 22.54
N ARG A 208 4.70 5.23 22.65
CA ARG A 208 4.31 4.35 21.54
C ARG A 208 3.10 3.55 21.95
N THR A 209 1.99 3.68 21.24
CA THR A 209 0.77 2.94 21.53
C THR A 209 0.45 1.95 20.42
N TYR A 210 0.08 0.74 20.81
CA TYR A 210 -0.37 -0.33 19.94
C TYR A 210 -1.85 -0.57 20.20
N ILE A 211 -2.63 -0.48 19.14
CA ILE A 211 -4.09 -0.49 19.22
C ILE A 211 -4.61 -1.60 18.31
N ASP A 212 -5.70 -2.26 18.71
CA ASP A 212 -6.42 -3.24 17.88
C ASP A 212 -7.01 -2.56 16.63
N ALA A 213 -6.28 -2.65 15.51
CA ALA A 213 -6.58 -1.93 14.28
C ALA A 213 -7.99 -2.28 13.71
N PRO A 214 -8.41 -3.55 13.58
CA PRO A 214 -9.76 -3.90 13.12
C PRO A 214 -10.91 -3.20 13.85
N ARG A 215 -10.88 -3.16 15.19
CA ARG A 215 -11.99 -2.57 15.99
C ARG A 215 -12.04 -1.06 15.87
N ILE A 216 -10.87 -0.39 15.92
CA ILE A 216 -10.79 1.05 15.68
C ILE A 216 -11.16 1.40 14.24
N MET A 217 -10.79 0.56 13.28
CA MET A 217 -11.19 0.75 11.88
C MET A 217 -12.69 0.65 11.70
N ASP A 218 -13.37 -0.33 12.30
CA ASP A 218 -14.85 -0.42 12.22
C ASP A 218 -15.52 0.80 12.86
N ALA A 219 -15.06 1.20 14.05
CA ALA A 219 -15.56 2.36 14.78
C ALA A 219 -15.41 3.67 13.98
N LEU A 220 -14.24 3.90 13.37
CA LEU A 220 -13.98 5.11 12.58
C LEU A 220 -14.61 5.04 11.18
N HIS A 221 -14.68 3.87 10.54
CA HIS A 221 -15.26 3.72 9.19
C HIS A 221 -16.74 4.07 9.15
N LYS A 222 -17.48 3.77 10.23
CA LYS A 222 -18.89 4.16 10.38
C LYS A 222 -19.10 5.66 10.54
N ASN A 223 -18.05 6.42 10.89
CA ASN A 223 -18.16 7.82 11.34
C ASN A 223 -17.24 8.81 10.58
N GLU A 224 -16.33 8.36 9.72
CA GLU A 224 -15.31 9.20 9.08
C GLU A 224 -15.10 8.96 7.58
N LEU A 225 -14.80 10.04 6.86
CA LEU A 225 -14.43 10.03 5.43
C LEU A 225 -12.93 9.78 5.18
N TRP A 226 -12.07 10.01 6.17
CA TRP A 226 -10.61 9.89 6.05
C TRP A 226 -10.10 8.57 6.61
N TRP A 227 -9.55 7.70 5.76
CA TRP A 227 -9.25 6.31 6.13
C TRP A 227 -7.79 5.88 5.95
N ASN A 228 -6.90 6.75 5.46
CA ASN A 228 -5.50 6.41 5.17
C ASN A 228 -4.52 6.93 6.24
N GLY A 229 -4.09 6.04 7.15
CA GLY A 229 -3.02 6.29 8.12
C GLY A 229 -2.13 5.06 8.30
N THR A 230 -0.83 5.27 8.50
CA THR A 230 0.15 4.20 8.78
C THR A 230 1.13 4.69 9.85
N THR A 231 1.75 3.77 10.60
CA THR A 231 2.76 4.08 11.64
C THR A 231 3.84 5.07 11.16
N PHE A 232 4.22 5.02 9.88
CA PHE A 232 5.32 5.81 9.32
C PHE A 232 4.91 7.21 8.83
N ARG A 233 3.64 7.58 8.97
CA ARG A 233 3.13 8.90 8.56
C ARG A 233 3.47 9.93 9.63
N ASN A 234 4.08 11.06 9.24
CA ASN A 234 4.20 12.22 10.12
C ASN A 234 2.94 13.09 10.04
N ASN A 235 2.29 13.32 11.17
CA ASN A 235 1.03 14.07 11.28
C ASN A 235 1.28 15.51 11.76
N VAL A 236 1.83 16.31 10.86
CA VAL A 236 2.22 17.72 11.10
C VAL A 236 1.12 18.75 10.75
N HIS A 237 -0.04 18.28 10.30
CA HIS A 237 -1.18 19.12 9.93
C HIS A 237 -2.41 18.70 10.72
N TYR A 238 -3.21 19.66 11.17
CA TYR A 238 -4.50 19.36 11.80
C TYR A 238 -5.50 18.82 10.80
N MET A 239 -6.27 17.82 11.22
CA MET A 239 -7.26 17.15 10.41
C MET A 239 -8.65 17.26 11.05
N PRO A 240 -9.68 17.64 10.29
CA PRO A 240 -11.05 17.66 10.81
C PRO A 240 -11.51 16.23 11.11
N GLY A 241 -12.09 16.02 12.30
CA GLY A 241 -12.80 14.79 12.64
C GLY A 241 -14.28 14.83 12.22
N PRO A 242 -15.10 13.81 12.59
CA PRO A 242 -16.54 13.77 12.33
C PRO A 242 -17.30 15.00 12.83
N ALA A 243 -16.87 15.53 13.98
CA ALA A 243 -17.40 16.76 14.58
C ALA A 243 -16.68 18.04 14.12
N GLY A 244 -15.96 17.98 13.00
CA GLY A 244 -15.21 19.11 12.45
C GLY A 244 -13.94 19.45 13.25
N MET A 245 -13.39 20.64 12.96
CA MET A 245 -12.19 21.16 13.62
C MET A 245 -12.52 21.77 15.00
N PRO A 246 -11.69 21.54 16.04
CA PRO A 246 -11.71 22.34 17.26
C PRO A 246 -11.52 23.83 17.01
N ASP A 247 -12.00 24.67 17.93
CA ASP A 247 -11.34 25.97 18.14
C ASP A 247 -9.94 25.70 18.71
N LEU A 248 -8.93 25.85 17.87
CA LEU A 248 -7.54 25.61 18.24
C LEU A 248 -7.05 26.59 19.31
N LYS A 249 -7.61 27.81 19.36
CA LYS A 249 -7.17 28.84 20.30
C LYS A 249 -7.72 28.56 21.70
N GLU A 250 -9.00 28.20 21.79
CA GLU A 250 -9.60 27.77 23.05
C GLU A 250 -8.90 26.51 23.60
N LEU A 251 -8.54 25.58 22.71
CA LEU A 251 -7.81 24.37 23.07
C LEU A 251 -6.37 24.67 23.51
N GLU A 252 -5.65 25.57 22.83
CA GLU A 252 -4.33 26.05 23.25
C GLU A 252 -4.37 26.69 24.65
N ASP A 253 -5.38 27.51 24.93
CA ASP A 253 -5.59 28.15 26.24
C ASP A 253 -5.85 27.10 27.33
N MET A 254 -6.72 26.11 27.04
CA MET A 254 -7.04 25.00 27.96
C MET A 254 -5.83 24.11 28.25
N MET A 255 -4.98 23.88 27.25
CA MET A 255 -3.73 23.12 27.36
C MET A 255 -2.56 23.97 27.90
N GLY A 256 -2.77 25.28 28.10
CA GLY A 256 -1.77 26.24 28.58
C GLY A 256 -0.59 26.47 27.63
N TYR A 257 -0.80 26.36 26.31
CA TYR A 257 0.19 26.82 25.32
C TYR A 257 0.35 28.34 25.43
N PRO A 258 1.55 28.90 25.28
CA PRO A 258 1.74 30.33 25.45
C PRO A 258 1.09 31.11 24.30
N ASP A 259 0.15 32.00 24.63
CA ASP A 259 -0.42 33.09 23.80
C ASP A 259 0.60 33.70 22.83
N GLY A 260 0.80 33.15 21.62
CA GLY A 260 1.45 33.73 20.43
C GLY A 260 2.78 34.52 20.58
N ARG A 261 3.39 34.61 21.77
CA ARG A 261 4.56 35.41 22.10
C ARG A 261 5.74 34.46 22.13
N LYS A 262 6.34 34.28 20.95
CA LYS A 262 7.54 33.46 20.74
C LYS A 262 8.61 33.81 21.78
N VAL A 263 9.07 32.78 22.51
CA VAL A 263 10.19 32.90 23.44
C VAL A 263 11.47 33.15 22.64
N ALA A 264 12.32 34.07 23.10
CA ALA A 264 13.62 34.30 22.48
C ALA A 264 14.61 33.21 22.91
N CYS A 265 15.44 32.69 22.00
CA CYS A 265 16.51 31.75 22.34
C CYS A 265 17.49 32.38 23.35
N VAL A 266 18.26 31.57 24.08
CA VAL A 266 19.17 32.05 25.15
C VAL A 266 20.19 33.06 24.62
N SER A 267 20.69 32.84 23.41
CA SER A 267 21.64 33.73 22.74
C SER A 267 21.02 35.08 22.37
N CYS A 268 19.78 35.10 21.85
CA CYS A 268 19.07 36.35 21.56
C CYS A 268 18.61 37.06 22.84
N GLN A 269 18.21 36.31 23.85
CA GLN A 269 17.76 36.82 25.14
C GLN A 269 18.91 37.50 25.90
N SER A 270 20.07 36.84 25.99
CA SER A 270 21.28 37.41 26.62
C SER A 270 21.79 38.65 25.89
N ARG A 271 21.65 38.70 24.56
CA ARG A 271 22.09 39.82 23.72
C ARG A 271 21.01 40.90 23.52
N LYS A 272 19.82 40.74 24.12
CA LYS A 272 18.65 41.62 23.97
C LYS A 272 18.32 41.94 22.50
N ARG A 273 18.40 40.94 21.62
CA ARG A 273 18.11 41.07 20.18
C ARG A 273 16.77 40.43 19.85
N LYS A 274 16.14 40.87 18.76
CA LYS A 274 14.89 40.29 18.28
C LYS A 274 15.16 38.85 17.81
N CYS A 275 14.45 37.89 18.39
CA CYS A 275 14.52 36.47 18.02
C CYS A 275 13.31 36.14 17.15
N SER A 276 13.55 35.43 16.04
CA SER A 276 12.51 34.99 15.11
C SER A 276 11.80 33.70 15.56
N GLY A 277 12.35 32.99 16.55
CA GLY A 277 11.72 31.81 17.16
C GLY A 277 11.94 30.48 16.42
N ASP A 278 12.61 30.52 15.27
CA ASP A 278 13.14 29.41 14.47
C ASP A 278 14.41 28.80 15.11
N GLN A 279 14.71 27.53 14.82
CA GLN A 279 15.91 26.85 15.35
C GLN A 279 16.79 26.31 14.19
N PRO A 280 18.00 26.88 13.95
CA PRO A 280 18.56 28.06 14.60
C PRO A 280 17.83 29.35 14.19
N CYS A 281 17.75 30.35 15.07
CA CYS A 281 17.01 31.56 14.74
C CYS A 281 17.76 32.44 13.73
N SER A 282 17.06 33.15 12.84
CA SER A 282 17.67 34.03 11.83
C SER A 282 18.79 34.95 12.37
N THR A 283 18.58 35.54 13.55
CA THR A 283 19.58 36.38 14.24
C THR A 283 20.83 35.59 14.66
N CYS A 284 20.67 34.37 15.18
CA CYS A 284 21.81 33.51 15.55
C CYS A 284 22.51 32.94 14.30
N CYS A 285 21.75 32.65 13.25
CA CYS A 285 22.27 32.16 11.98
C CYS A 285 23.14 33.21 11.27
N GLN A 286 22.73 34.49 11.27
CA GLN A 286 23.51 35.59 10.70
C GLN A 286 24.78 35.92 11.50
N ILE A 287 24.76 35.70 12.82
CA ILE A 287 25.88 36.02 13.71
C ILE A 287 26.82 34.82 13.88
N GLY A 288 26.46 33.64 13.39
CA GLY A 288 27.26 32.42 13.48
C GLY A 288 27.44 31.92 14.91
N VAL A 289 26.40 32.04 15.74
CA VAL A 289 26.41 31.62 17.15
C VAL A 289 25.39 30.53 17.43
N ASP A 290 25.76 29.63 18.32
CA ASP A 290 24.93 28.48 18.69
C ASP A 290 23.59 28.92 19.30
N CYS A 291 22.50 28.32 18.79
CA CYS A 291 21.13 28.74 19.06
C CYS A 291 20.38 27.64 19.80
N HIS A 292 20.25 27.80 21.11
CA HIS A 292 19.49 26.89 21.97
C HIS A 292 18.42 27.65 22.77
N TYR A 293 17.34 26.95 23.10
CA TYR A 293 16.23 27.44 23.91
C TYR A 293 16.28 26.76 25.27
N ASP A 294 16.37 27.55 26.35
CA ASP A 294 16.29 27.03 27.72
C ASP A 294 14.82 27.00 28.17
N LEU A 295 14.20 25.83 28.03
CA LEU A 295 12.77 25.63 28.27
C LEU A 295 12.41 25.44 29.76
N LEU A 296 13.38 25.47 30.68
CA LEU A 296 13.16 25.21 32.12
C LEU A 296 13.22 26.47 33.03
N SER A 297 13.60 27.63 32.51
CA SER A 297 13.74 28.86 33.31
C SER A 297 12.42 29.46 33.84
N ARG A 298 11.24 28.97 33.41
CA ARG A 298 9.95 29.56 33.81
C ARG A 298 9.48 29.21 35.23
N LYS A 299 10.09 28.26 35.93
CA LYS A 299 9.63 27.83 37.27
C LYS A 299 10.10 28.73 38.44
N LYS A 300 10.77 29.86 38.18
CA LYS A 300 11.44 30.67 39.24
C LYS A 300 10.98 32.12 39.42
N SER A 301 9.91 32.56 38.75
CA SER A 301 9.47 33.97 38.83
C SER A 301 8.23 34.24 39.69
N ASP A 302 7.72 33.27 40.45
CA ASP A 302 6.67 33.49 41.45
C ASP A 302 7.10 32.92 42.81
N ALA A 303 8.12 33.54 43.41
CA ALA A 303 8.39 33.49 44.85
C ALA A 303 9.39 34.60 45.21
N ARG A 304 8.91 35.73 45.75
CA ARG A 304 9.75 36.68 46.49
C ARG A 304 9.55 36.46 47.99
N SER A 305 10.63 36.69 48.75
CA SER A 305 10.87 36.51 50.19
C SER A 305 11.34 35.08 50.54
N VAL A 306 12.50 34.83 51.19
CA VAL A 306 13.25 35.56 52.21
C VAL A 306 14.78 35.36 52.05
N GLN A 307 15.57 36.36 52.50
CA GLN A 307 17.03 36.45 52.62
C GLN A 307 17.69 35.21 53.27
N ILE A 308 18.98 34.88 53.07
CA ILE A 308 20.17 35.45 53.75
C ILE A 308 21.42 34.87 53.03
N GLN A 309 22.22 35.72 52.36
CA GLN A 309 23.63 36.06 52.64
C GLN A 309 24.64 34.91 52.78
N GLN A 310 25.60 34.85 51.83
CA GLN A 310 27.07 35.01 52.00
C GLN A 310 27.76 34.53 50.69
N SER A 311 28.25 35.42 49.82
CA SER A 311 29.65 35.89 49.72
C SER A 311 30.68 34.76 49.89
N ILE A 312 31.52 34.42 48.90
CA ILE A 312 32.72 35.18 48.49
C ILE A 312 33.18 34.76 47.07
N HIS A 313 33.74 35.74 46.35
CA HIS A 313 34.33 35.68 45.00
C HIS A 313 35.79 35.11 44.99
N PRO A 314 36.62 35.29 43.93
CA PRO A 314 37.07 34.24 43.00
C PRO A 314 38.62 34.11 43.04
N ILE A 315 39.24 33.44 42.06
CA ILE A 315 40.52 33.81 41.37
C ILE A 315 41.07 32.53 40.67
N THR A 316 41.04 32.41 39.34
CA THR A 316 41.97 32.84 38.27
C THR A 316 43.13 31.87 37.93
N HIS A 317 43.33 31.69 36.62
CA HIS A 317 44.58 31.44 35.86
C HIS A 317 45.03 30.01 35.44
N THR A 318 44.99 29.82 34.11
CA THR A 318 46.08 29.42 33.17
C THR A 318 46.55 27.97 32.96
N ALA A 319 46.61 27.65 31.65
CA ALA A 319 47.69 27.01 30.87
C ALA A 319 47.69 25.48 30.60
N SER A 320 47.69 25.18 29.29
CA SER A 320 48.55 24.23 28.55
C SER A 320 48.56 22.72 28.93
N ARG A 321 48.18 21.86 27.98
CA ARG A 321 49.13 20.92 27.33
C ARG A 321 48.56 20.20 26.10
N ASN A 322 49.41 20.09 25.08
CA ASN A 322 49.33 19.16 23.95
C ASN A 322 49.38 17.70 24.41
N GLU A 323 48.67 16.82 23.71
CA GLU A 323 49.17 15.48 23.37
C GLU A 323 48.40 14.89 22.16
N SER A 324 49.16 14.20 21.33
CA SER A 324 48.91 13.73 19.96
C SER A 324 48.26 12.34 19.90
N ILE A 325 47.32 12.12 18.97
CA ILE A 325 46.77 10.78 18.66
C ILE A 325 47.12 10.38 17.21
N PRO A 326 47.56 9.13 16.93
CA PRO A 326 48.03 8.70 15.61
C PRO A 326 46.90 8.30 14.64
N LYS A 327 47.28 8.31 13.35
CA LYS A 327 46.49 7.94 12.17
C LYS A 327 46.06 6.46 12.16
N GLY A 328 44.80 6.24 11.80
CA GLY A 328 44.24 4.96 11.35
C GLY A 328 42.87 5.17 10.72
N LEU A 329 42.84 5.68 9.48
CA LEU A 329 41.62 5.86 8.67
C LEU A 329 41.79 5.07 7.37
N ARG A 330 41.06 3.96 7.25
CA ARG A 330 40.49 3.39 6.00
C ARG A 330 39.87 2.04 6.32
N ASP A 331 38.53 1.98 6.38
CA ASP A 331 37.68 0.92 5.78
C ASP A 331 36.23 0.89 6.33
N GLU A 332 35.52 2.02 6.40
CA GLU A 332 34.07 2.01 6.76
C GLU A 332 33.15 2.83 5.83
N ALA A 333 33.67 3.40 4.74
CA ALA A 333 32.85 4.19 3.80
C ALA A 333 32.19 3.38 2.66
N SER A 334 32.43 2.06 2.58
CA SER A 334 32.02 1.24 1.43
C SER A 334 30.63 0.60 1.55
N GLU A 335 30.06 0.45 2.75
CA GLU A 335 28.79 -0.29 2.91
C GLU A 335 27.55 0.59 2.79
N HIS A 336 27.61 1.85 3.25
CA HIS A 336 26.44 2.75 3.21
C HIS A 336 26.11 3.21 1.77
N SER A 337 27.11 3.25 0.88
CA SER A 337 26.92 3.59 -0.54
C SER A 337 26.29 2.45 -1.36
N MET A 338 26.45 1.19 -0.95
CA MET A 338 25.86 0.03 -1.66
C MET A 338 24.35 -0.13 -1.41
N GLY A 339 23.84 0.30 -0.25
CA GLY A 339 22.41 0.21 0.07
C GLY A 339 21.55 1.16 -0.77
N ILE A 340 22.00 2.40 -0.95
CA ILE A 340 21.30 3.43 -1.75
C ILE A 340 21.35 3.09 -3.26
N LEU A 341 22.45 2.50 -3.74
CA LEU A 341 22.58 2.03 -5.13
C LEU A 341 21.72 0.78 -5.44
N ARG A 342 21.48 -0.11 -4.46
CA ARG A 342 20.64 -1.30 -4.66
C ARG A 342 19.14 -0.97 -4.73
N SER A 343 18.67 0.02 -3.97
CA SER A 343 17.28 0.48 -4.02
C SER A 343 16.95 1.19 -5.34
N SER A 344 17.86 2.05 -5.83
CA SER A 344 17.69 2.72 -7.13
C SER A 344 17.81 1.76 -8.32
N SER A 345 18.55 0.66 -8.15
CA SER A 345 18.65 -0.41 -9.15
C SER A 345 17.29 -1.09 -9.35
N LEU A 346 16.63 -1.59 -8.30
CA LEU A 346 15.37 -2.35 -8.46
C LEU A 346 14.22 -1.53 -9.08
N GLU A 347 14.16 -0.23 -8.80
CA GLU A 347 13.16 0.69 -9.36
C GLU A 347 13.42 1.08 -10.83
N ALA A 348 14.57 0.72 -11.40
CA ALA A 348 14.98 1.18 -12.74
C ALA A 348 14.01 0.80 -13.87
N ASN A 349 13.26 -0.31 -13.70
CA ASN A 349 12.27 -0.77 -14.66
C ASN A 349 10.82 -0.38 -14.28
N SER A 350 10.61 0.21 -13.09
CA SER A 350 9.28 0.53 -12.58
C SER A 350 8.70 1.78 -13.21
N GLY A 351 7.50 1.63 -13.77
CA GLY A 351 6.71 2.77 -14.25
C GLY A 351 6.22 3.70 -13.14
N ALA A 352 5.87 3.15 -11.97
CA ALA A 352 5.46 3.95 -10.82
C ALA A 352 6.61 4.81 -10.30
N ALA A 353 7.82 4.25 -10.20
CA ALA A 353 9.01 5.01 -9.84
C ALA A 353 9.30 6.15 -10.83
N PHE A 354 9.14 5.89 -12.13
CA PHE A 354 9.26 6.92 -13.16
C PHE A 354 8.22 8.04 -13.02
N VAL A 355 6.95 7.71 -12.80
CA VAL A 355 5.86 8.69 -12.61
C VAL A 355 6.12 9.56 -11.39
N ARG A 356 6.55 8.95 -10.28
CA ARG A 356 6.93 9.70 -9.07
C ARG A 356 8.11 10.63 -9.34
N LYS A 357 9.15 10.16 -10.04
CA LYS A 357 10.31 11.00 -10.41
C LYS A 357 9.91 12.15 -11.34
N LEU A 358 8.96 11.93 -12.24
CA LEU A 358 8.39 12.97 -13.09
C LEU A 358 7.63 14.01 -12.25
N GLY A 359 6.75 13.55 -11.37
CA GLY A 359 5.99 14.40 -10.44
C GLY A 359 6.90 15.28 -9.59
N LEU A 360 7.93 14.69 -8.97
CA LEU A 360 8.94 15.40 -8.18
C LEU A 360 9.73 16.45 -8.99
N LYS A 361 9.89 16.26 -10.30
CA LYS A 361 10.57 17.23 -11.18
C LYS A 361 9.68 18.42 -11.54
N ILE A 362 8.37 18.18 -11.67
CA ILE A 362 7.38 19.21 -12.01
C ILE A 362 7.04 20.03 -10.76
N ASP A 363 6.66 19.34 -9.68
CA ASP A 363 6.27 19.95 -8.41
C ASP A 363 6.69 19.04 -7.23
N PRO A 364 7.82 19.33 -6.57
CA PRO A 364 8.30 18.55 -5.43
C PRO A 364 7.34 18.53 -4.23
N ALA A 365 6.50 19.57 -4.05
CA ALA A 365 5.62 19.70 -2.89
C ALA A 365 4.37 18.84 -3.03
N ASN A 366 3.84 18.73 -4.25
CA ASN A 366 2.58 18.03 -4.54
C ASN A 366 2.78 16.77 -5.40
N ALA A 367 4.01 16.25 -5.47
CA ALA A 367 4.31 15.08 -6.29
C ALA A 367 3.43 13.88 -5.88
N PRO A 368 2.80 13.18 -6.84
CA PRO A 368 2.04 11.97 -6.53
C PRO A 368 2.90 10.93 -5.82
N LYS A 369 2.28 10.18 -4.90
CA LYS A 369 2.91 9.07 -4.18
C LYS A 369 3.33 7.97 -5.15
N LEU A 370 4.18 7.05 -4.68
CA LEU A 370 4.60 5.88 -5.45
C LEU A 370 3.43 4.89 -5.57
N ASP A 371 2.50 5.20 -6.47
CA ASP A 371 1.32 4.36 -6.74
C ASP A 371 1.38 3.77 -8.15
N LEU A 372 0.86 2.55 -8.29
CA LEU A 372 0.80 1.80 -9.54
C LEU A 372 -0.46 2.20 -10.32
N PHE A 373 -0.56 3.47 -10.69
CA PHE A 373 -1.65 3.98 -11.50
C PHE A 373 -1.78 3.17 -12.80
N ALA A 374 -3.03 2.82 -13.15
CA ALA A 374 -3.34 2.03 -14.34
C ALA A 374 -2.56 0.69 -14.44
N TRP A 375 -2.29 0.01 -13.32
CA TRP A 375 -1.73 -1.35 -13.30
C TRP A 375 -2.54 -2.34 -14.15
N ASN A 376 -3.86 -2.25 -14.05
CA ASN A 376 -4.87 -2.91 -14.85
C ASN A 376 -6.15 -2.03 -14.83
N VAL A 377 -7.28 -2.55 -15.32
CA VAL A 377 -8.57 -1.83 -15.30
C VAL A 377 -9.30 -1.93 -13.96
N GLY A 378 -8.72 -2.53 -12.93
CA GLY A 378 -9.30 -2.69 -11.59
C GLY A 378 -10.27 -3.85 -11.45
N ALA A 379 -10.78 -4.00 -10.22
CA ALA A 379 -11.82 -4.96 -9.92
C ALA A 379 -13.09 -4.61 -10.73
N ARG A 380 -13.63 -5.61 -11.43
CA ARG A 380 -14.89 -5.48 -12.17
C ARG A 380 -16.03 -5.37 -11.18
N HIS A 381 -16.99 -4.47 -11.46
CA HIS A 381 -18.21 -4.37 -10.67
C HIS A 381 -18.94 -5.73 -10.68
N PRO A 382 -19.35 -6.24 -9.50
CA PRO A 382 -20.23 -7.38 -9.45
C PRO A 382 -21.56 -7.00 -10.08
N ALA A 383 -22.16 -7.91 -10.85
CA ALA A 383 -23.52 -7.69 -11.34
C ALA A 383 -24.47 -7.45 -10.15
N PRO A 384 -25.44 -6.51 -10.24
CA PRO A 384 -26.40 -6.28 -9.17
C PRO A 384 -27.16 -7.57 -8.87
N SER A 385 -26.91 -8.14 -7.70
CA SER A 385 -27.50 -9.40 -7.25
C SER A 385 -28.71 -9.13 -6.36
N SER A 386 -29.79 -9.86 -6.59
CA SER A 386 -30.96 -9.94 -5.69
C SER A 386 -30.82 -11.00 -4.58
N MET A 387 -29.64 -11.63 -4.45
CA MET A 387 -29.40 -12.75 -3.52
C MET A 387 -28.08 -12.59 -2.74
N PRO A 388 -28.03 -12.99 -1.45
CA PRO A 388 -26.80 -12.93 -0.64
C PRO A 388 -25.70 -13.85 -1.18
N LEU A 389 -24.43 -13.48 -0.96
CA LEU A 389 -23.28 -14.35 -1.24
C LEU A 389 -23.41 -15.66 -0.43
N PRO A 390 -23.27 -16.85 -1.05
CA PRO A 390 -23.17 -18.09 -0.29
C PRO A 390 -21.82 -18.13 0.44
N THR A 391 -21.89 -18.21 1.76
CA THR A 391 -20.76 -18.32 2.71
C THR A 391 -20.14 -19.73 2.79
N THR A 392 -20.44 -20.61 1.84
CA THR A 392 -20.01 -22.01 1.91
C THR A 392 -18.57 -22.19 1.42
N THR A 393 -17.66 -22.43 2.36
CA THR A 393 -16.24 -22.78 2.21
C THR A 393 -16.00 -24.20 1.65
N ARG A 394 -16.94 -24.74 0.87
CA ARG A 394 -16.84 -26.11 0.34
C ARG A 394 -16.33 -26.10 -1.10
N GLU A 395 -15.45 -27.04 -1.41
CA GLU A 395 -15.02 -27.35 -2.78
C GLU A 395 -16.25 -27.66 -3.64
N VAL A 396 -16.59 -26.74 -4.55
CA VAL A 396 -17.64 -26.97 -5.55
C VAL A 396 -16.95 -27.43 -6.83
N SER A 397 -17.35 -28.59 -7.34
CA SER A 397 -16.78 -29.15 -8.56
C SER A 397 -17.24 -28.34 -9.78
N VAL A 398 -16.37 -28.20 -10.79
CA VAL A 398 -16.65 -27.36 -11.98
C VAL A 398 -17.96 -27.71 -12.68
N VAL A 399 -18.33 -29.00 -12.68
CA VAL A 399 -19.56 -29.50 -13.32
C VAL A 399 -20.83 -29.07 -12.58
N ASP A 400 -20.71 -28.66 -11.32
CA ASP A 400 -21.80 -28.14 -10.49
C ASP A 400 -21.95 -26.61 -10.61
N ILE A 401 -20.90 -25.94 -11.11
CA ILE A 401 -20.88 -24.48 -11.30
C ILE A 401 -21.39 -24.09 -12.69
N ILE A 402 -20.99 -24.83 -13.74
CA ILE A 402 -21.33 -24.53 -15.14
C ILE A 402 -21.68 -25.79 -15.95
N SER A 403 -22.52 -25.61 -16.97
CA SER A 403 -22.87 -26.69 -17.91
C SER A 403 -21.72 -27.02 -18.89
N GLN A 404 -21.77 -28.20 -19.52
CA GLN A 404 -20.75 -28.58 -20.51
C GLN A 404 -20.76 -27.64 -21.73
N ASP A 405 -21.93 -27.23 -22.18
CA ASP A 405 -22.07 -26.35 -23.35
C ASP A 405 -21.56 -24.94 -23.06
N GLU A 406 -21.83 -24.44 -21.86
CA GLU A 406 -21.27 -23.17 -21.39
C GLU A 406 -19.74 -23.25 -21.25
N MET A 407 -19.20 -24.33 -20.68
CA MET A 407 -17.75 -24.55 -20.61
C MET A 407 -17.09 -24.55 -22.01
N LYS A 408 -17.73 -25.18 -23.01
CA LYS A 408 -17.24 -25.18 -24.41
C LYS A 408 -17.25 -23.79 -25.03
N LEU A 409 -18.30 -23.00 -24.78
CA LEU A 409 -18.39 -21.62 -25.25
C LEU A 409 -17.29 -20.74 -24.64
N LEU A 410 -17.12 -20.82 -23.31
CA LEU A 410 -16.10 -20.06 -22.59
C LEU A 410 -14.68 -20.46 -23.01
N ALA A 411 -14.43 -21.76 -23.21
CA ALA A 411 -13.19 -22.25 -23.75
C ALA A 411 -12.91 -21.73 -25.17
N ALA A 412 -13.92 -21.67 -26.04
CA ALA A 412 -13.77 -21.10 -27.37
C ALA A 412 -13.32 -19.63 -27.30
N THR A 413 -13.92 -18.82 -26.41
CA THR A 413 -13.50 -17.44 -26.15
C THR A 413 -12.05 -17.36 -25.67
N PHE A 414 -11.62 -18.24 -24.76
CA PHE A 414 -10.23 -18.28 -24.31
C PHE A 414 -9.26 -18.56 -25.46
N PHE A 415 -9.54 -19.57 -26.30
CA PHE A 415 -8.69 -19.91 -27.44
C PHE A 415 -8.72 -18.87 -28.55
N GLU A 416 -9.76 -18.04 -28.62
CA GLU A 416 -9.84 -16.92 -29.56
C GLU A 416 -9.10 -15.67 -29.06
N LYS A 417 -9.26 -15.31 -27.79
CA LYS A 417 -8.82 -13.99 -27.26
C LYS A 417 -7.54 -14.05 -26.43
N VAL A 418 -7.22 -15.18 -25.81
CA VAL A 418 -6.12 -15.32 -24.83
C VAL A 418 -4.99 -16.20 -25.38
N ASP A 419 -5.33 -17.38 -25.93
CA ASP A 419 -4.34 -18.32 -26.47
C ASP A 419 -3.42 -17.72 -27.54
N PRO A 420 -3.86 -16.84 -28.47
CA PRO A 420 -2.97 -16.28 -29.48
C PRO A 420 -1.81 -15.47 -28.88
N CYS A 421 -1.97 -14.94 -27.66
CA CYS A 421 -0.95 -14.16 -26.95
C CYS A 421 -0.12 -15.02 -25.99
N TYR A 422 -0.77 -15.89 -25.20
CA TYR A 422 -0.12 -16.66 -24.14
C TYR A 422 0.25 -18.09 -24.51
N GLY A 423 -0.54 -18.74 -25.37
CA GLY A 423 -0.16 -19.95 -26.09
C GLY A 423 0.42 -21.11 -25.27
N PHE A 424 0.01 -21.36 -24.02
CA PHE A 424 0.61 -22.42 -23.17
C PHE A 424 -0.29 -23.64 -22.94
N ILE A 425 -1.50 -23.66 -23.49
CA ILE A 425 -2.45 -24.79 -23.36
C ILE A 425 -2.69 -25.40 -24.74
N ASP A 426 -2.46 -26.71 -24.87
CA ASP A 426 -2.83 -27.44 -26.08
C ASP A 426 -4.35 -27.60 -26.21
N ARG A 427 -4.91 -27.12 -27.31
CA ARG A 427 -6.36 -27.07 -27.54
C ARG A 427 -6.99 -28.47 -27.62
N ASP A 428 -6.31 -29.42 -28.24
CA ASP A 428 -6.83 -30.77 -28.43
C ASP A 428 -6.78 -31.57 -27.12
N HIS A 429 -5.68 -31.45 -26.37
CA HIS A 429 -5.55 -31.98 -25.03
C HIS A 429 -6.62 -31.43 -24.09
N PHE A 430 -6.80 -30.11 -24.06
CA PHE A 430 -7.83 -29.46 -23.27
C PHE A 430 -9.23 -29.95 -23.62
N THR A 431 -9.56 -30.00 -24.91
CA THR A 431 -10.87 -30.43 -25.40
C THR A 431 -11.17 -31.89 -25.00
N ARG A 432 -10.17 -32.77 -25.07
CA ARG A 432 -10.32 -34.17 -24.59
C ARG A 432 -10.56 -34.25 -23.09
N LYS A 433 -9.83 -33.48 -22.27
CA LYS A 433 -10.00 -33.43 -20.82
C LYS A 433 -11.38 -32.88 -20.43
N LEU A 434 -11.82 -31.80 -21.08
CA LEU A 434 -13.16 -31.24 -20.92
C LEU A 434 -14.23 -32.29 -21.21
N ASN A 435 -14.21 -32.92 -22.39
CA ASN A 435 -15.23 -33.90 -22.76
C ASN A 435 -15.26 -35.09 -21.80
N ARG A 436 -14.10 -35.56 -21.34
CA ARG A 436 -14.00 -36.65 -20.37
C ARG A 436 -14.55 -36.27 -18.99
N ARG A 437 -14.36 -35.01 -18.55
CA ARG A 437 -14.74 -34.57 -17.21
C ARG A 437 -16.26 -34.59 -16.96
N TRP A 438 -17.06 -34.39 -18.00
CA TRP A 438 -18.54 -34.43 -17.95
C TRP A 438 -19.12 -35.85 -18.16
N LEU A 439 -18.29 -36.89 -18.23
CA LEU A 439 -18.76 -38.29 -18.20
C LEU A 439 -18.97 -38.77 -16.74
N PRO A 440 -20.04 -39.54 -16.43
CA PRO A 440 -20.27 -40.08 -15.07
C PRO A 440 -19.32 -41.25 -14.70
N PRO A 441 -18.94 -41.48 -13.41
CA PRO A 441 -18.74 -40.55 -12.30
C PRO A 441 -17.23 -40.39 -11.99
N LEU A 442 -16.65 -39.22 -12.29
CA LEU A 442 -15.32 -38.85 -11.79
C LEU A 442 -15.51 -37.89 -10.61
N SER A 443 -15.09 -38.30 -9.40
CA SER A 443 -15.36 -37.57 -8.16
C SER A 443 -14.42 -36.39 -7.91
N TYR A 444 -13.19 -36.43 -8.41
CA TYR A 444 -12.21 -35.36 -8.22
C TYR A 444 -11.20 -35.35 -9.39
N SER A 445 -10.88 -34.16 -9.90
CA SER A 445 -9.82 -34.00 -10.89
C SER A 445 -9.02 -32.74 -10.60
N SER A 446 -7.70 -32.86 -10.42
CA SER A 446 -6.79 -31.72 -10.33
C SER A 446 -6.83 -30.83 -11.58
N TYR A 447 -7.28 -31.37 -12.72
CA TYR A 447 -7.50 -30.61 -13.95
C TYR A 447 -8.69 -29.64 -13.86
N ASP A 448 -9.55 -29.77 -12.85
CA ASP A 448 -10.66 -28.83 -12.63
C ASP A 448 -10.14 -27.41 -12.36
N ALA A 449 -8.93 -27.26 -11.79
CA ALA A 449 -8.30 -25.95 -11.67
C ALA A 449 -8.04 -25.30 -13.04
N VAL A 450 -7.65 -26.08 -14.05
CA VAL A 450 -7.44 -25.61 -15.42
C VAL A 450 -8.77 -25.26 -16.09
N LEU A 451 -9.79 -26.11 -15.93
CA LEU A 451 -11.13 -25.86 -16.48
C LEU A 451 -11.74 -24.59 -15.88
N CYS A 452 -11.70 -24.44 -14.55
CA CYS A 452 -12.17 -23.25 -13.85
C CYS A 452 -11.41 -21.99 -14.27
N GLY A 453 -10.08 -22.06 -14.39
CA GLY A 453 -9.25 -20.93 -14.85
C GLY A 453 -9.59 -20.50 -16.28
N VAL A 454 -9.70 -21.44 -17.22
CA VAL A 454 -10.08 -21.17 -18.61
C VAL A 454 -11.50 -20.60 -18.69
N ALA A 455 -12.45 -21.12 -17.92
CA ALA A 455 -13.82 -20.61 -17.87
C ALA A 455 -13.90 -19.19 -17.30
N ALA A 456 -13.14 -18.90 -16.24
CA ALA A 456 -13.04 -17.55 -15.66
C ALA A 456 -12.51 -16.54 -16.70
N PHE A 457 -11.46 -16.91 -17.45
CA PHE A 457 -11.00 -16.11 -18.58
C PHE A 457 -12.06 -15.96 -19.69
N GLY A 458 -12.80 -17.03 -20.00
CA GLY A 458 -13.90 -16.98 -20.96
C GLY A 458 -14.95 -15.93 -20.58
N TYR A 459 -15.31 -15.81 -19.29
CA TYR A 459 -16.21 -14.74 -18.82
C TYR A 459 -15.55 -13.36 -18.86
N LEU A 460 -14.30 -13.26 -18.41
CA LEU A 460 -13.53 -12.03 -18.42
C LEU A 460 -13.43 -11.40 -19.81
N PHE A 461 -13.29 -12.24 -20.85
CA PHE A 461 -13.13 -11.82 -22.26
C PHE A 461 -14.43 -11.84 -23.08
N SER A 462 -15.57 -12.13 -22.45
CA SER A 462 -16.90 -12.07 -23.11
C SER A 462 -17.84 -11.05 -22.49
N ARG A 463 -17.58 -10.58 -21.27
CA ARG A 463 -18.45 -9.66 -20.52
C ARG A 463 -17.61 -8.54 -19.91
N ARG A 464 -18.18 -7.34 -19.77
CA ARG A 464 -17.52 -6.21 -19.07
C ARG A 464 -17.67 -6.28 -17.56
N GLN A 465 -18.82 -6.75 -17.08
CA GLN A 465 -19.12 -6.94 -15.65
C GLN A 465 -18.91 -8.39 -15.24
N ALA A 466 -18.45 -8.60 -14.00
CA ALA A 466 -18.21 -9.94 -13.47
C ALA A 466 -19.52 -10.61 -13.02
N PRO A 467 -19.96 -11.71 -13.66
CA PRO A 467 -21.00 -12.55 -13.08
C PRO A 467 -20.46 -13.26 -11.84
N GLN A 468 -21.35 -13.58 -10.89
CA GLN A 468 -21.00 -14.34 -9.69
C GLN A 468 -20.32 -15.68 -10.02
N THR A 469 -20.72 -16.32 -11.13
CA THR A 469 -20.14 -17.57 -11.64
C THR A 469 -18.66 -17.43 -11.98
N GLU A 470 -18.21 -16.30 -12.53
CA GLU A 470 -16.78 -16.05 -12.78
C GLU A 470 -15.98 -16.06 -11.49
N LEU A 471 -16.49 -15.36 -10.46
CA LEU A 471 -15.87 -15.29 -9.14
C LEU A 471 -15.84 -16.67 -8.47
N GLN A 472 -16.92 -17.45 -8.57
CA GLN A 472 -17.00 -18.82 -8.06
C GLN A 472 -15.99 -19.74 -8.75
N LEU A 473 -15.82 -19.65 -10.07
CA LEU A 473 -14.84 -20.44 -10.81
C LEU A 473 -13.40 -20.05 -10.43
N ALA A 474 -13.10 -18.76 -10.34
CA ALA A 474 -11.78 -18.29 -9.93
C ALA A 474 -11.43 -18.75 -8.50
N GLU A 475 -12.41 -18.74 -7.60
CA GLU A 475 -12.26 -19.20 -6.23
C GLU A 475 -12.14 -20.74 -6.14
N ALA A 476 -12.94 -21.49 -6.90
CA ALA A 476 -12.82 -22.94 -6.98
C ALA A 476 -11.44 -23.36 -7.51
N ALA A 477 -10.93 -22.68 -8.54
CA ALA A 477 -9.56 -22.90 -9.02
C ALA A 477 -8.52 -22.63 -7.92
N ARG A 478 -8.68 -21.54 -7.17
CA ARG A 478 -7.78 -21.21 -6.04
C ARG A 478 -7.75 -22.32 -5.00
N LEU A 479 -8.92 -22.77 -4.54
CA LEU A 479 -9.02 -23.79 -3.49
C LEU A 479 -8.33 -25.10 -3.89
N ILE A 480 -8.54 -25.56 -5.13
CA ILE A 480 -7.87 -26.75 -5.66
C ILE A 480 -6.35 -26.56 -5.67
N LEU A 481 -5.86 -25.40 -6.12
CA LEU A 481 -4.44 -25.11 -6.20
C LEU A 481 -3.78 -25.02 -4.82
N ASP A 482 -4.42 -24.34 -3.87
CA ASP A 482 -3.92 -24.17 -2.50
C ASP A 482 -3.89 -25.51 -1.74
N GLN A 483 -4.91 -26.36 -1.91
CA GLN A 483 -4.94 -27.71 -1.34
C GLN A 483 -3.75 -28.56 -1.82
N HIS A 484 -3.40 -28.45 -3.11
CA HIS A 484 -2.23 -29.14 -3.67
C HIS A 484 -0.89 -28.59 -3.18
N MET A 485 -0.80 -27.32 -2.75
CA MET A 485 0.41 -26.78 -2.12
C MET A 485 0.67 -27.37 -0.74
N LEU A 486 -0.39 -27.75 -0.02
CA LEU A 486 -0.31 -28.33 1.32
C LEU A 486 -0.11 -29.86 1.31
N SER A 487 -0.24 -30.49 0.14
CA SER A 487 -0.13 -31.94 -0.02
C SER A 487 1.33 -32.38 -0.22
N GLU A 488 1.70 -33.53 0.35
CA GLU A 488 3.02 -34.15 0.13
C GLU A 488 3.19 -34.74 -1.29
N THR A 489 2.12 -34.78 -2.10
CA THR A 489 2.20 -35.30 -3.47
C THR A 489 2.93 -34.32 -4.40
N PRO A 490 3.85 -34.80 -5.26
CA PRO A 490 4.50 -33.95 -6.26
C PRO A 490 3.47 -33.23 -7.14
N SER A 491 3.65 -31.93 -7.32
CA SER A 491 2.74 -31.13 -8.16
C SER A 491 2.76 -31.63 -9.60
N SER A 492 1.57 -31.89 -10.16
CA SER A 492 1.44 -32.31 -11.55
C SER A 492 1.54 -31.11 -12.51
N VAL A 493 1.80 -31.39 -13.79
CA VAL A 493 1.77 -30.38 -14.86
C VAL A 493 0.42 -29.67 -14.95
N ASP A 494 -0.67 -30.38 -14.62
CA ASP A 494 -2.02 -29.84 -14.58
C ASP A 494 -2.14 -28.73 -13.50
N ILE A 495 -1.53 -28.94 -12.32
CA ILE A 495 -1.49 -27.94 -11.24
C ILE A 495 -0.64 -26.73 -11.62
N VAL A 496 0.52 -26.94 -12.25
CA VAL A 496 1.35 -25.83 -12.75
C VAL A 496 0.59 -25.02 -13.81
N THR A 497 -0.13 -25.69 -14.72
CA THR A 497 -0.97 -25.03 -15.73
C THR A 497 -2.06 -24.18 -15.07
N GLY A 498 -2.71 -24.69 -14.02
CA GLY A 498 -3.67 -23.94 -13.22
C GLY A 498 -3.04 -22.72 -12.51
N TRP A 499 -1.82 -22.85 -11.99
CA TRP A 499 -1.08 -21.72 -11.41
C TRP A 499 -0.71 -20.65 -12.44
N VAL A 500 -0.30 -21.03 -13.65
CA VAL A 500 -0.06 -20.07 -14.74
C VAL A 500 -1.34 -19.29 -15.06
N LEU A 501 -2.49 -19.98 -15.19
CA LEU A 501 -3.79 -19.33 -15.36
C LEU A 501 -4.13 -18.40 -14.20
N ARG A 502 -3.90 -18.84 -12.96
CA ARG A 502 -4.17 -18.04 -11.75
C ARG A 502 -3.36 -16.75 -11.74
N VAL A 503 -2.05 -16.81 -11.98
CA VAL A 503 -1.19 -15.62 -12.01
C VAL A 503 -1.60 -14.67 -13.14
N ALA A 504 -1.86 -15.22 -14.33
CA ALA A 504 -2.31 -14.45 -15.48
C ALA A 504 -3.67 -13.76 -15.21
N TYR A 505 -4.60 -14.44 -14.53
CA TYR A 505 -5.89 -13.88 -14.16
C TYR A 505 -5.74 -12.76 -13.12
N LEU A 506 -4.97 -13.00 -12.05
CA LEU A 506 -4.68 -12.00 -11.02
C LEU A 506 -3.99 -10.76 -11.58
N ARG A 507 -3.10 -10.92 -12.58
CA ARG A 507 -2.47 -9.79 -13.28
C ARG A 507 -3.50 -8.83 -13.86
N ILE A 508 -4.65 -9.34 -14.32
CA ILE A 508 -5.70 -8.56 -14.96
C ILE A 508 -6.74 -8.04 -13.96
N THR A 509 -7.06 -8.81 -12.91
CA THR A 509 -8.23 -8.55 -12.07
C THR A 509 -7.93 -8.14 -10.63
N ALA A 510 -6.72 -8.39 -10.12
CA ALA A 510 -6.39 -8.24 -8.71
C ALA A 510 -5.36 -7.13 -8.44
N SER A 511 -5.03 -6.96 -7.15
CA SER A 511 -4.02 -6.00 -6.71
C SER A 511 -2.60 -6.43 -7.14
N PRO A 512 -1.68 -5.47 -7.35
CA PRO A 512 -0.31 -5.76 -7.77
C PRO A 512 0.43 -6.75 -6.85
N ASN A 513 0.25 -6.61 -5.54
CA ASN A 513 0.90 -7.47 -4.54
C ASN A 513 0.46 -8.93 -4.61
N ALA A 514 -0.84 -9.18 -4.81
CA ALA A 514 -1.37 -10.53 -4.92
C ALA A 514 -0.84 -11.23 -6.17
N ALA A 515 -0.80 -10.52 -7.31
CA ALA A 515 -0.25 -11.04 -8.56
C ALA A 515 1.25 -11.34 -8.43
N TRP A 516 2.02 -10.47 -7.77
CA TRP A 516 3.45 -10.67 -7.54
C TRP A 516 3.74 -11.90 -6.67
N MET A 517 3.09 -12.03 -5.51
CA MET A 517 3.25 -13.20 -4.64
C MET A 517 2.92 -14.50 -5.36
N ALA A 518 1.79 -14.55 -6.06
CA ALA A 518 1.40 -15.71 -6.84
C ALA A 518 2.42 -16.05 -7.95
N SER A 519 3.00 -15.04 -8.61
CA SER A 519 4.04 -15.24 -9.63
C SER A 519 5.32 -15.84 -9.04
N CYS A 520 5.70 -15.44 -7.81
CA CYS A 520 6.86 -16.00 -7.11
C CYS A 520 6.61 -17.47 -6.74
N SER A 521 5.43 -17.79 -6.18
CA SER A 521 5.03 -19.17 -5.89
C SER A 521 5.05 -20.05 -7.15
N LEU A 522 4.53 -19.55 -8.27
CA LEU A 522 4.57 -20.26 -9.55
C LEU A 522 6.01 -20.59 -9.99
N MET A 523 6.97 -19.67 -9.83
CA MET A 523 8.37 -19.94 -10.17
C MET A 523 8.98 -21.06 -9.31
N HIS A 524 8.67 -21.10 -8.02
CA HIS A 524 9.11 -22.20 -7.15
C HIS A 524 8.42 -23.53 -7.49
N LEU A 525 7.18 -23.50 -7.99
CA LEU A 525 6.52 -24.70 -8.49
C LEU A 525 7.15 -25.23 -9.77
N ILE A 526 7.54 -24.34 -10.69
CA ILE A 526 8.33 -24.72 -11.87
C ILE A 526 9.66 -25.37 -11.47
N GLU A 527 10.29 -24.86 -10.41
CA GLU A 527 11.53 -25.43 -9.87
C GLU A 527 11.28 -26.81 -9.27
N ALA A 528 10.31 -26.93 -8.36
CA ALA A 528 9.95 -28.17 -7.68
C ALA A 528 9.50 -29.29 -8.64
N THR A 529 8.87 -28.92 -9.77
CA THR A 529 8.42 -29.89 -10.80
C THR A 529 9.47 -30.19 -11.86
N GLY A 530 10.62 -29.49 -11.84
CA GLY A 530 11.69 -29.70 -12.82
C GLY A 530 11.36 -29.23 -14.24
N LEU A 531 10.27 -28.47 -14.46
CA LEU A 531 9.86 -28.04 -15.81
C LEU A 531 10.86 -27.09 -16.49
N HIS A 532 11.75 -26.47 -15.71
CA HIS A 532 12.84 -25.64 -16.18
C HIS A 532 14.04 -26.45 -16.76
N LEU A 533 14.02 -27.78 -16.68
CA LEU A 533 15.09 -28.67 -17.15
C LEU A 533 14.68 -29.40 -18.45
N GLU A 534 15.61 -29.49 -19.41
CA GLU A 534 15.52 -30.44 -20.52
C GLU A 534 16.00 -31.82 -20.06
N PRO A 535 15.27 -32.91 -20.39
CA PRO A 535 15.71 -34.26 -20.09
C PRO A 535 16.98 -34.60 -20.89
N SER A 536 18.01 -35.09 -20.20
CA SER A 536 19.27 -35.53 -20.81
C SER A 536 19.12 -36.95 -21.39
N SER A 537 19.56 -37.15 -22.64
CA SER A 537 19.51 -38.47 -23.30
C SER A 537 20.50 -39.50 -22.72
N ASP A 538 21.39 -39.09 -21.81
CA ASP A 538 22.55 -39.86 -21.32
C ASP A 538 22.36 -40.52 -19.93
N THR A 539 21.13 -40.61 -19.42
CA THR A 539 20.92 -41.36 -18.17
C THR A 539 20.95 -42.87 -18.42
N VAL A 540 21.99 -43.53 -17.91
CA VAL A 540 22.19 -45.00 -17.84
C VAL A 540 21.00 -45.75 -17.18
N LEU A 541 20.06 -45.03 -16.56
CA LEU A 541 18.87 -45.53 -15.89
C LEU A 541 17.59 -45.42 -16.75
N GLY A 542 17.67 -45.65 -18.07
CA GLY A 542 16.49 -45.71 -18.95
C GLY A 542 15.71 -44.39 -19.08
N PRO A 543 14.76 -44.28 -20.04
CA PRO A 543 13.93 -43.10 -20.15
C PRO A 543 12.96 -43.05 -18.97
N SER A 544 13.19 -42.12 -18.03
CA SER A 544 12.11 -41.66 -17.15
C SER A 544 10.99 -41.14 -18.05
N ALA A 545 9.76 -41.62 -17.89
CA ALA A 545 8.64 -41.17 -18.70
C ALA A 545 8.53 -39.64 -18.59
N GLU A 546 8.67 -38.93 -19.71
CA GLU A 546 8.55 -37.47 -19.70
C GLU A 546 7.19 -37.07 -19.10
N PRO A 547 7.19 -36.15 -18.11
CA PRO A 547 5.97 -35.83 -17.37
C PRO A 547 4.91 -35.12 -18.23
N CYS A 548 5.32 -34.47 -19.33
CA CYS A 548 4.44 -33.92 -20.36
C CYS A 548 5.19 -33.72 -21.68
N ASP A 549 4.45 -33.32 -22.71
CA ASP A 549 5.01 -32.90 -24.00
C ASP A 549 6.10 -31.82 -23.80
N PRO A 550 7.31 -31.98 -24.40
CA PRO A 550 8.40 -31.02 -24.29
C PRO A 550 7.99 -29.58 -24.64
N GLU A 551 7.11 -29.41 -25.61
CA GLU A 551 6.63 -28.09 -26.03
C GLU A 551 5.74 -27.44 -24.96
N VAL A 552 4.85 -28.22 -24.32
CA VAL A 552 4.01 -27.74 -23.21
C VAL A 552 4.88 -27.32 -22.04
N ARG A 553 5.90 -28.14 -21.69
CA ARG A 553 6.86 -27.81 -20.63
C ARG A 553 7.58 -26.48 -20.91
N ARG A 554 8.15 -26.31 -22.10
CA ARG A 554 8.88 -25.09 -22.49
C ARG A 554 7.98 -23.86 -22.45
N ARG A 555 6.73 -23.98 -22.92
CA ARG A 555 5.73 -22.90 -22.90
C ARG A 555 5.30 -22.51 -21.50
N LEU A 556 5.03 -23.48 -20.62
CA LEU A 556 4.70 -23.22 -19.22
C LEU A 556 5.84 -22.48 -18.51
N PHE A 557 7.08 -22.92 -18.72
CA PHE A 557 8.24 -22.23 -18.15
C PHE A 557 8.43 -20.83 -18.72
N ALA A 558 8.33 -20.65 -20.04
CA ALA A 558 8.42 -19.35 -20.68
C ALA A 558 7.35 -18.38 -20.18
N MET A 559 6.12 -18.87 -19.98
CA MET A 559 5.01 -18.07 -19.47
C MET A 559 5.20 -17.68 -18.00
N ALA A 560 5.64 -18.62 -17.16
CA ALA A 560 5.96 -18.34 -15.75
C ALA A 560 7.04 -17.27 -15.62
N ARG A 561 8.13 -17.38 -16.40
CA ARG A 561 9.19 -16.35 -16.46
C ARG A 561 8.64 -15.01 -16.91
N HIS A 562 7.89 -14.97 -18.00
CA HIS A 562 7.30 -13.74 -18.53
C HIS A 562 6.48 -13.02 -17.46
N LEU A 563 5.55 -13.72 -16.80
CA LEU A 563 4.72 -13.15 -15.75
C LEU A 563 5.57 -12.63 -14.58
N ASN A 564 6.49 -13.44 -14.05
CA ASN A 564 7.30 -13.05 -12.90
C ASN A 564 8.21 -11.85 -13.21
N ILE A 565 8.87 -11.84 -14.37
CA ILE A 565 9.75 -10.74 -14.77
C ILE A 565 8.98 -9.44 -14.89
N TRP A 566 7.88 -9.45 -15.65
CA TRP A 566 7.13 -8.23 -15.96
C TRP A 566 6.45 -7.67 -14.72
N ILE A 567 5.84 -8.53 -13.91
CA ILE A 567 5.22 -8.12 -12.65
C ILE A 567 6.29 -7.52 -11.72
N SER A 568 7.41 -8.22 -11.50
CA SER A 568 8.50 -7.69 -10.65
C SER A 568 9.03 -6.35 -11.15
N PHE A 569 9.23 -6.17 -12.45
CA PHE A 569 9.74 -4.94 -13.03
C PHE A 569 8.79 -3.76 -12.84
N GLU A 570 7.51 -3.95 -13.15
CA GLU A 570 6.51 -2.90 -13.01
C GLU A 570 6.37 -2.46 -11.54
N LEU A 571 6.43 -3.40 -10.59
CA LEU A 571 6.41 -3.12 -9.14
C LEU A 571 7.75 -2.59 -8.58
N GLY A 572 8.85 -2.64 -9.33
CA GLY A 572 10.18 -2.29 -8.81
C GLY A 572 10.70 -3.26 -7.75
N ARG A 573 10.36 -4.55 -7.86
CA ARG A 573 10.69 -5.60 -6.90
C ARG A 573 11.66 -6.63 -7.44
N SER A 574 12.22 -7.44 -6.54
CA SER A 574 12.98 -8.62 -6.94
C SER A 574 12.10 -9.64 -7.67
N ARG A 575 12.76 -10.42 -8.54
CA ARG A 575 12.18 -11.56 -9.26
C ARG A 575 12.81 -12.86 -8.79
N VAL A 576 12.14 -13.98 -9.02
CA VAL A 576 12.69 -15.31 -8.77
C VAL A 576 13.55 -15.71 -9.97
N VAL A 577 14.79 -16.13 -9.71
CA VAL A 577 15.73 -16.59 -10.74
C VAL A 577 16.07 -18.04 -10.45
N LEU A 578 15.66 -18.94 -11.35
CA LEU A 578 15.99 -20.36 -11.23
C LEU A 578 17.40 -20.58 -11.80
N HIS A 579 18.32 -21.06 -10.96
CA HIS A 579 19.68 -21.34 -11.37
C HIS A 579 19.78 -22.74 -11.99
N GLY A 580 20.54 -22.89 -13.08
CA GLY A 580 20.72 -24.19 -13.74
C GLY A 580 19.58 -24.59 -14.68
N ALA A 581 18.67 -23.69 -15.04
CA ALA A 581 17.64 -23.96 -16.04
C ALA A 581 18.27 -24.29 -17.42
N THR A 582 17.87 -25.41 -18.01
CA THR A 582 18.36 -25.89 -19.31
C THR A 582 17.29 -25.84 -20.41
N SER A 583 16.04 -25.44 -20.08
CA SER A 583 14.92 -25.35 -21.03
C SER A 583 15.26 -24.56 -22.30
N LEU A 584 14.90 -25.12 -23.45
CA LEU A 584 14.98 -24.44 -24.73
C LEU A 584 13.84 -23.43 -24.92
N SER A 585 13.98 -22.54 -25.91
CA SER A 585 12.90 -21.65 -26.34
C SER A 585 11.72 -22.44 -26.90
N PRO A 586 10.47 -22.00 -26.64
CA PRO A 586 9.28 -22.57 -27.29
C PRO A 586 9.35 -22.49 -28.81
N SER A 587 8.66 -23.41 -29.49
CA SER A 587 8.56 -23.41 -30.95
C SER A 587 7.70 -22.22 -31.40
N PRO A 588 8.14 -21.40 -32.38
CA PRO A 588 7.41 -20.20 -32.77
C PRO A 588 6.04 -20.49 -33.40
N ARG A 589 4.98 -19.77 -32.99
CA ARG A 589 3.65 -19.81 -33.63
C ARG A 589 3.48 -18.73 -34.71
N SER A 590 2.62 -19.00 -35.69
CA SER A 590 2.33 -18.10 -36.81
C SER A 590 1.64 -16.79 -36.40
N THR A 591 1.02 -16.73 -35.22
CA THR A 591 0.29 -15.55 -34.70
C THR A 591 1.21 -14.46 -34.13
N GLY A 592 2.52 -14.70 -34.08
CA GLY A 592 3.43 -13.95 -33.22
C GLY A 592 3.23 -14.32 -31.75
N GLU A 593 4.29 -14.28 -30.94
CA GLU A 593 4.21 -14.70 -29.54
C GLU A 593 4.87 -13.69 -28.61
N ILE A 594 4.32 -13.57 -27.40
CA ILE A 594 4.86 -12.72 -26.32
C ILE A 594 6.25 -13.20 -25.88
N PHE A 595 6.57 -14.48 -26.08
CA PHE A 595 7.86 -15.07 -25.73
C PHE A 595 9.03 -14.46 -26.50
N ASN A 596 8.80 -13.88 -27.68
CA ASN A 596 9.84 -13.18 -28.45
C ASN A 596 10.38 -11.95 -27.72
N LEU A 597 9.61 -11.39 -26.77
CA LEU A 597 10.02 -10.26 -25.94
C LEU A 597 10.81 -10.69 -24.69
N LEU A 598 10.81 -11.99 -24.36
CA LEU A 598 11.40 -12.51 -23.13
C LEU A 598 12.93 -12.30 -23.07
N PRO A 599 13.72 -12.57 -24.13
CA PRO A 599 15.17 -12.39 -24.06
C PRO A 599 15.58 -10.95 -23.74
N VAL A 600 14.90 -9.97 -24.34
CA VAL A 600 15.14 -8.53 -24.07
C VAL A 600 14.65 -8.17 -22.66
N SER A 601 13.52 -8.72 -22.21
CA SER A 601 13.04 -8.51 -20.85
C SER A 601 14.06 -9.01 -19.81
N GLU A 602 14.73 -10.13 -20.06
CA GLU A 602 15.73 -10.69 -19.16
C GLU A 602 17.09 -10.03 -19.22
N SER A 603 17.44 -9.44 -20.37
CA SER A 603 18.62 -8.58 -20.41
C SER A 603 18.40 -7.41 -19.47
N LEU A 604 17.21 -6.80 -19.43
CA LEU A 604 16.90 -5.64 -18.59
C LEU A 604 16.91 -5.86 -17.07
N ASP A 605 17.36 -7.01 -16.56
CA ASP A 605 17.48 -7.25 -15.11
C ASP A 605 18.20 -6.08 -14.41
N PRO A 606 17.60 -5.46 -13.38
CA PRO A 606 18.21 -4.30 -12.74
C PRO A 606 19.53 -4.61 -12.04
N LYS A 607 19.81 -5.87 -11.71
CA LYS A 607 21.11 -6.32 -11.18
C LYS A 607 22.22 -6.30 -12.23
N LYS A 608 21.88 -6.29 -13.52
CA LYS A 608 22.86 -6.14 -14.61
C LYS A 608 23.06 -4.66 -14.89
N ALA A 609 24.31 -4.21 -14.76
CA ALA A 609 24.71 -2.91 -15.27
C ALA A 609 24.53 -2.94 -16.80
N HIS A 610 23.80 -1.96 -17.32
CA HIS A 610 23.67 -1.74 -18.75
C HIS A 610 24.13 -0.34 -19.06
N ASP A 611 24.99 -0.23 -20.07
CA ASP A 611 25.40 1.05 -20.61
C ASP A 611 24.38 1.54 -21.65
N SER A 612 24.37 2.84 -21.95
CA SER A 612 23.49 3.44 -22.97
C SER A 612 23.45 2.69 -24.31
N PRO A 613 24.58 2.28 -24.94
CA PRO A 613 24.55 1.64 -26.26
C PRO A 613 23.84 0.29 -26.26
N ASP A 614 23.94 -0.49 -25.17
CA ASP A 614 23.24 -1.77 -25.05
C ASP A 614 21.72 -1.58 -25.01
N LEU A 615 21.27 -0.56 -24.28
CA LEU A 615 19.85 -0.20 -24.18
C LEU A 615 19.32 0.39 -25.49
N GLU A 616 20.12 1.17 -26.22
CA GLU A 616 19.77 1.66 -27.55
C GLU A 616 19.64 0.53 -28.57
N SER A 617 20.55 -0.45 -28.53
CA SER A 617 20.48 -1.67 -29.36
C SER A 617 19.24 -2.51 -29.01
N ALA A 618 18.98 -2.71 -27.72
CA ALA A 618 17.78 -3.41 -27.25
C ALA A 618 16.49 -2.68 -27.70
N LEU A 619 16.46 -1.35 -27.61
CA LEU A 619 15.35 -0.53 -28.07
C LEU A 619 15.16 -0.66 -29.59
N ALA A 620 16.23 -0.60 -30.37
CA ALA A 620 16.18 -0.78 -31.82
C ALA A 620 15.59 -2.15 -32.19
N ASN A 621 16.05 -3.23 -31.54
CA ASN A 621 15.52 -4.58 -31.73
C ASN A 621 14.03 -4.66 -31.42
N VAL A 622 13.57 -4.07 -30.31
CA VAL A 622 12.14 -4.05 -29.96
C VAL A 622 11.33 -3.28 -30.99
N LEU A 623 11.84 -2.16 -31.52
CA LEU A 623 11.17 -1.34 -32.53
C LEU A 623 11.16 -1.97 -33.93
N GLU A 624 11.95 -3.01 -34.19
CA GLU A 624 11.97 -3.75 -35.46
C GLU A 624 10.95 -4.88 -35.52
N ILE A 625 10.50 -5.37 -34.36
CA ILE A 625 9.48 -6.42 -34.30
C ILE A 625 8.16 -5.89 -34.85
N VAL A 626 7.51 -6.65 -35.73
CA VAL A 626 6.19 -6.31 -36.28
C VAL A 626 5.15 -7.27 -35.71
N TYR A 627 4.26 -6.74 -34.88
CA TYR A 627 3.10 -7.46 -34.37
C TYR A 627 1.81 -6.97 -35.05
N LEU A 628 0.90 -7.92 -35.31
CA LEU A 628 -0.41 -7.65 -35.92
C LEU A 628 -1.56 -7.69 -34.91
N LEU A 629 -1.39 -8.43 -33.81
CA LEU A 629 -2.41 -8.55 -32.77
C LEU A 629 -2.24 -7.44 -31.73
N SER A 630 -3.33 -6.75 -31.42
CA SER A 630 -3.38 -5.68 -30.42
C SER A 630 -2.71 -6.02 -29.07
N PRO A 631 -2.92 -7.18 -28.42
CA PRO A 631 -2.23 -7.50 -27.16
C PRO A 631 -0.70 -7.58 -27.30
N HIS A 632 -0.18 -8.06 -28.43
CA HIS A 632 1.26 -8.09 -28.69
C HIS A 632 1.84 -6.69 -28.95
N ILE A 633 1.10 -5.84 -29.68
CA ILE A 633 1.48 -4.43 -29.89
C ILE A 633 1.57 -3.72 -28.54
N LEU A 634 0.61 -3.93 -27.63
CA LEU A 634 0.64 -3.34 -26.30
C LEU A 634 1.79 -3.87 -25.44
N ALA A 635 2.07 -5.18 -25.49
CA ALA A 635 3.22 -5.77 -24.81
C ALA A 635 4.55 -5.17 -25.33
N GLN A 636 4.69 -5.03 -26.65
CA GLN A 636 5.83 -4.39 -27.29
C GLN A 636 5.97 -2.92 -26.86
N CYS A 637 4.86 -2.16 -26.82
CA CYS A 637 4.84 -0.78 -26.34
C CYS A 637 5.31 -0.69 -24.89
N ASN A 638 4.82 -1.56 -23.99
CA ASN A 638 5.21 -1.56 -22.59
C ASN A 638 6.74 -1.78 -22.43
N LEU A 639 7.30 -2.75 -23.17
CA LEU A 639 8.74 -3.01 -23.13
C LEU A 639 9.55 -1.84 -23.70
N MET A 640 9.10 -1.25 -24.82
CA MET A 640 9.71 -0.06 -25.40
C MET A 640 9.73 1.11 -24.39
N LEU A 641 8.61 1.37 -23.72
CA LEU A 641 8.50 2.42 -22.69
C LEU A 641 9.44 2.12 -21.52
N CYS A 642 9.56 0.85 -21.10
CA CYS A 642 10.51 0.44 -20.07
C CYS A 642 11.95 0.80 -20.44
N ILE A 643 12.41 0.43 -21.65
CA ILE A 643 13.77 0.72 -22.11
C ILE A 643 14.00 2.23 -22.24
N TYR A 644 13.03 2.95 -22.80
CA TYR A 644 13.10 4.41 -22.96
C TYR A 644 13.23 5.13 -21.61
N ARG A 645 12.43 4.75 -20.60
CA ARG A 645 12.53 5.30 -19.24
C ARG A 645 13.92 5.06 -18.64
N ARG A 646 14.51 3.89 -18.88
CA ARG A 646 15.86 3.54 -18.41
C ARG A 646 16.94 4.38 -19.09
N LEU A 647 16.88 4.54 -20.41
CA LEU A 647 17.78 5.43 -21.18
C LEU A 647 17.73 6.87 -20.66
N ARG A 648 16.53 7.38 -20.37
CA ARG A 648 16.35 8.70 -19.75
C ARG A 648 16.88 8.77 -18.33
N GLY A 649 16.74 7.70 -17.54
CA GLY A 649 17.33 7.58 -16.21
C GLY A 649 18.84 7.77 -16.20
N LEU A 650 19.51 7.35 -17.29
CA LEU A 650 20.95 7.51 -17.53
C LEU A 650 21.33 8.85 -18.18
N ASN A 651 20.37 9.75 -18.40
CA ASN A 651 20.53 11.01 -19.14
C ASN A 651 21.10 10.83 -20.56
N SER A 652 20.80 9.70 -21.21
CA SER A 652 21.21 9.45 -22.59
C SER A 652 20.47 10.36 -23.58
N VAL A 653 21.19 10.84 -24.59
CA VAL A 653 20.64 11.66 -25.68
C VAL A 653 20.15 10.74 -26.80
N ILE A 654 18.83 10.63 -26.94
CA ILE A 654 18.20 9.81 -27.97
C ILE A 654 18.13 10.58 -29.28
N SER A 655 18.53 9.94 -30.38
CA SER A 655 18.46 10.56 -31.72
C SER A 655 17.02 10.86 -32.13
N GLY A 656 16.81 11.94 -32.91
CA GLY A 656 15.48 12.32 -33.39
C GLY A 656 14.78 11.20 -34.17
N ALA A 657 15.51 10.49 -35.04
CA ALA A 657 14.97 9.37 -35.81
C ALA A 657 14.50 8.20 -34.92
N MET A 658 15.20 7.93 -33.81
CA MET A 658 14.78 6.92 -32.85
C MET A 658 13.55 7.37 -32.05
N LEU A 659 13.48 8.66 -31.69
CA LEU A 659 12.30 9.24 -31.05
C LEU A 659 11.06 9.18 -31.95
N ASP A 660 11.21 9.45 -33.25
CA ASP A 660 10.11 9.34 -34.21
C ASP A 660 9.56 7.90 -34.29
N ARG A 661 10.44 6.89 -34.27
CA ARG A 661 10.05 5.46 -34.20
C ARG A 661 9.34 5.11 -32.90
N ILE A 662 9.79 5.65 -31.77
CA ILE A 662 9.13 5.50 -30.45
C ILE A 662 7.72 6.07 -30.49
N LEU A 663 7.56 7.31 -31.00
CA LEU A 663 6.25 7.97 -31.09
C LEU A 663 5.32 7.23 -32.05
N GLU A 664 5.84 6.65 -33.12
CA GLU A 664 5.05 5.84 -34.05
C GLU A 664 4.55 4.54 -33.41
N LEU A 665 5.40 3.83 -32.66
CA LEU A 665 4.94 2.67 -31.90
C LEU A 665 3.94 3.08 -30.80
N ALA A 666 4.13 4.23 -30.15
CA ALA A 666 3.18 4.75 -29.18
C ALA A 666 1.79 5.00 -29.80
N ARG A 667 1.69 5.58 -31.00
CA ARG A 667 0.43 5.73 -31.73
C ARG A 667 -0.26 4.38 -31.98
N LYS A 668 0.50 3.39 -32.44
CA LYS A 668 -0.02 2.02 -32.63
C LYS A 668 -0.51 1.40 -31.32
N GLY A 669 0.20 1.64 -30.22
CA GLY A 669 -0.21 1.23 -28.88
C GLY A 669 -1.52 1.86 -28.43
N LEU A 670 -1.69 3.18 -28.63
CA LEU A 670 -2.93 3.87 -28.33
C LEU A 670 -4.11 3.30 -29.15
N GLN A 671 -3.92 3.11 -30.45
CA GLN A 671 -4.95 2.49 -31.30
C GLN A 671 -5.29 1.07 -30.85
N ALA A 672 -4.28 0.24 -30.55
CA ALA A 672 -4.49 -1.11 -30.04
C ALA A 672 -5.28 -1.13 -28.72
N SER A 673 -5.02 -0.19 -27.80
CA SER A 673 -5.82 -0.03 -26.57
C SER A 673 -7.29 0.27 -26.86
N ARG A 674 -7.58 1.15 -27.82
CA ARG A 674 -8.96 1.48 -28.22
C ARG A 674 -9.69 0.27 -28.81
N ASP A 675 -9.04 -0.43 -29.75
CA ASP A 675 -9.61 -1.61 -30.43
C ASP A 675 -9.95 -2.71 -29.41
N MET A 676 -9.10 -2.88 -28.40
CA MET A 676 -9.30 -3.87 -27.34
C MET A 676 -10.38 -3.46 -26.34
N ALA A 677 -10.46 -2.17 -25.99
CA ALA A 677 -11.55 -1.65 -25.16
C ALA A 677 -12.91 -1.79 -25.88
N ALA A 678 -12.97 -1.48 -27.18
CA ALA A 678 -14.15 -1.67 -28.01
C ALA A 678 -14.57 -3.15 -28.08
N SER A 679 -13.60 -4.05 -28.20
CA SER A 679 -13.81 -5.50 -28.24
C SER A 679 -14.01 -6.16 -26.87
N SER A 680 -14.16 -5.38 -25.78
CA SER A 680 -14.32 -5.87 -24.40
C SER A 680 -13.24 -6.87 -23.98
N CYS A 681 -11.99 -6.59 -24.34
CA CYS A 681 -10.83 -7.41 -24.02
C CYS A 681 -9.99 -6.69 -22.95
N PRO A 682 -10.21 -6.98 -21.64
CA PRO A 682 -9.62 -6.25 -20.52
C PRO A 682 -8.15 -6.63 -20.27
N TRP A 683 -7.31 -6.68 -21.30
CA TRP A 683 -5.89 -6.93 -21.11
C TRP A 683 -5.28 -5.85 -20.23
N HIS A 684 -4.39 -6.24 -19.32
CA HIS A 684 -3.85 -5.30 -18.35
C HIS A 684 -3.11 -4.11 -18.97
N GLN A 685 -2.51 -4.28 -20.15
CA GLN A 685 -1.81 -3.19 -20.82
C GLN A 685 -2.75 -2.10 -21.38
N ILE A 686 -4.06 -2.36 -21.53
CA ILE A 686 -4.97 -1.37 -22.16
C ILE A 686 -5.07 -0.08 -21.36
N ALA A 687 -4.96 -0.17 -20.03
CA ALA A 687 -4.90 0.97 -19.13
C ALA A 687 -3.45 1.45 -18.94
N ASN A 688 -2.53 0.50 -18.72
CA ASN A 688 -1.15 0.82 -18.38
C ASN A 688 -0.42 1.58 -19.50
N VAL A 689 -0.53 1.12 -20.75
CA VAL A 689 0.21 1.70 -21.87
C VAL A 689 -0.20 3.14 -22.15
N PRO A 690 -1.50 3.51 -22.30
CA PRO A 690 -1.88 4.91 -22.49
C PRO A 690 -1.41 5.83 -21.35
N PHE A 691 -1.55 5.40 -20.10
CA PHE A 691 -1.09 6.18 -18.94
C PHE A 691 0.43 6.39 -18.97
N GLN A 692 1.20 5.33 -19.24
CA GLN A 692 2.66 5.41 -19.34
C GLN A 692 3.13 6.22 -20.55
N ILE A 693 2.38 6.20 -21.67
CA ILE A 693 2.60 7.08 -22.82
C ILE A 693 2.43 8.54 -22.39
N VAL A 694 1.33 8.92 -21.72
CA VAL A 694 1.12 10.29 -21.22
C VAL A 694 2.32 10.77 -20.41
N CYS A 695 2.75 9.97 -19.42
CA CYS A 695 3.89 10.32 -18.56
C CYS A 695 5.20 10.45 -19.38
N THR A 696 5.39 9.57 -20.35
CA THR A 696 6.57 9.58 -21.22
C THR A 696 6.61 10.79 -22.15
N LEU A 697 5.46 11.19 -22.69
CA LEU A 697 5.33 12.36 -23.56
C LEU A 697 5.59 13.67 -22.80
N LEU A 698 5.06 13.79 -21.57
CA LEU A 698 5.33 14.91 -20.67
C LEU A 698 6.80 15.01 -20.32
N ALA A 699 7.44 13.88 -19.99
CA ALA A 699 8.87 13.86 -19.70
C ALA A 699 9.70 14.24 -20.95
N THR A 700 9.28 13.80 -22.14
CA THR A 700 9.97 14.07 -23.42
C THR A 700 9.95 15.54 -23.78
N ASP A 701 8.80 16.18 -23.59
CA ASP A 701 8.60 17.62 -23.73
C ASP A 701 9.01 18.25 -25.08
N SER A 702 8.89 17.46 -26.16
CA SER A 702 9.10 17.93 -27.54
C SER A 702 7.78 18.35 -28.19
N ARG A 703 7.85 19.15 -29.27
CA ARG A 703 6.65 19.52 -30.05
C ARG A 703 5.90 18.29 -30.58
N ALA A 704 6.63 17.28 -31.05
CA ALA A 704 6.04 16.05 -31.56
C ALA A 704 5.37 15.22 -30.45
N SER A 705 5.96 15.17 -29.25
CA SER A 705 5.37 14.45 -28.11
C SER A 705 4.13 15.16 -27.55
N LEU A 706 4.13 16.49 -27.47
CA LEU A 706 2.96 17.26 -27.03
C LEU A 706 1.80 17.15 -28.03
N ALA A 707 2.08 17.05 -29.33
CA ALA A 707 1.04 16.82 -30.34
C ALA A 707 0.32 15.47 -30.19
N LEU A 708 0.99 14.45 -29.63
CA LEU A 708 0.40 13.14 -29.36
C LEU A 708 -0.34 13.06 -28.02
N LEU A 709 -0.14 14.04 -27.12
CA LEU A 709 -0.67 14.01 -25.76
C LEU A 709 -2.21 14.00 -25.71
N GLY A 710 -2.86 14.73 -26.62
CA GLY A 710 -4.33 14.75 -26.73
C GLY A 710 -4.90 13.38 -27.10
N ASP A 711 -4.26 12.69 -28.05
CA ASP A 711 -4.65 11.35 -28.47
C ASP A 711 -4.47 10.31 -27.33
N ALA A 712 -3.39 10.45 -26.57
CA ALA A 712 -3.11 9.59 -25.41
C ALA A 712 -4.15 9.78 -24.30
N MET A 713 -4.50 11.03 -23.96
CA MET A 713 -5.53 11.33 -22.97
C MET A 713 -6.92 10.86 -23.40
N GLN A 714 -7.26 11.03 -24.69
CA GLN A 714 -8.52 10.54 -25.23
C GLN A 714 -8.61 9.02 -25.15
N THR A 715 -7.52 8.30 -25.47
CA THR A 715 -7.46 6.83 -25.32
C THR A 715 -7.68 6.41 -23.86
N LEU A 716 -6.99 7.07 -22.91
CA LEU A 716 -7.14 6.76 -21.48
C LEU A 716 -8.57 7.01 -21.00
N ARG A 717 -9.21 8.09 -21.49
CA ARG A 717 -10.62 8.39 -21.22
C ARG A 717 -11.56 7.31 -21.75
N GLU A 718 -11.36 6.86 -22.98
CA GLU A 718 -12.18 5.79 -23.58
C GLU A 718 -12.09 4.49 -22.79
N VAL A 719 -10.89 4.10 -22.34
CA VAL A 719 -10.71 2.93 -21.47
C VAL A 719 -11.40 3.15 -20.12
N ALA A 720 -11.27 4.33 -19.52
CA ALA A 720 -11.91 4.64 -18.25
C ALA A 720 -13.44 4.60 -18.35
N LEU A 721 -14.03 5.12 -19.43
CA LEU A 721 -15.46 5.06 -19.70
C LEU A 721 -15.95 3.63 -20.01
N ALA A 722 -15.12 2.80 -20.64
CA ALA A 722 -15.51 1.44 -21.01
C ALA A 722 -15.67 0.51 -19.80
N TYR A 723 -14.87 0.69 -18.75
CA TYR A 723 -14.84 -0.18 -17.56
C TYR A 723 -15.35 0.48 -16.26
N ASP A 724 -15.26 1.81 -16.15
CA ASP A 724 -15.79 2.64 -15.06
C ASP A 724 -15.45 2.16 -13.64
N THR A 725 -14.17 1.88 -13.38
CA THR A 725 -13.68 1.47 -12.07
C THR A 725 -13.00 2.63 -11.34
N ASP A 726 -12.91 2.54 -10.01
CA ASP A 726 -12.27 3.57 -9.18
C ASP A 726 -10.80 3.79 -9.59
N VAL A 727 -10.07 2.71 -9.85
CA VAL A 727 -8.66 2.79 -10.28
C VAL A 727 -8.48 3.44 -11.65
N MET A 728 -9.46 3.32 -12.54
CA MET A 728 -9.42 3.99 -13.84
C MET A 728 -9.74 5.47 -13.74
N ARG A 729 -10.70 5.84 -12.88
CA ARG A 729 -10.99 7.26 -12.58
C ARG A 729 -9.79 7.92 -11.93
N GLU A 730 -9.15 7.24 -10.96
CA GLU A 730 -7.90 7.69 -10.35
C GLU A 730 -6.78 7.86 -11.38
N ALA A 731 -6.54 6.84 -12.22
CA ALA A 731 -5.50 6.92 -13.26
C ALA A 731 -5.71 8.08 -14.24
N TYR A 732 -6.96 8.31 -14.68
CA TYR A 732 -7.30 9.42 -15.56
C TYR A 732 -7.08 10.77 -14.88
N ASN A 733 -7.56 10.93 -13.64
CA ASN A 733 -7.41 12.16 -12.87
C ASN A 733 -5.94 12.48 -12.58
N THR A 734 -5.13 11.47 -12.24
CA THR A 734 -3.68 11.64 -12.04
C THR A 734 -2.98 12.06 -13.33
N ALA A 735 -3.32 11.45 -14.48
CA ALA A 735 -2.77 11.86 -15.76
C ALA A 735 -3.13 13.32 -16.10
N TYR A 736 -4.38 13.72 -15.87
CA TYR A 736 -4.84 15.10 -16.05
C TYR A 736 -4.08 16.08 -15.13
N LEU A 737 -3.91 15.75 -13.86
CA LEU A 737 -3.17 16.57 -12.89
C LEU A 737 -1.72 16.78 -13.34
N LEU A 738 -1.03 15.73 -13.81
CA LEU A 738 0.33 15.85 -14.32
C LEU A 738 0.43 16.80 -15.51
N ILE A 739 -0.54 16.78 -16.42
CA ILE A 739 -0.60 17.72 -17.55
C ILE A 739 -0.81 19.15 -17.06
N LEU A 740 -1.74 19.35 -16.12
CA LEU A 740 -2.03 20.66 -15.54
C LEU A 740 -0.80 21.27 -14.85
N LEU A 741 -0.09 20.47 -14.03
CA LEU A 741 1.12 20.90 -13.35
C LEU A 741 2.23 21.24 -14.36
N HIS A 742 2.39 20.42 -15.41
CA HIS A 742 3.37 20.67 -16.48
C HIS A 742 3.05 21.95 -17.27
N GLN A 743 1.78 22.23 -17.55
CA GLN A 743 1.35 23.48 -18.20
C GLN A 743 1.74 24.69 -17.35
N ARG A 744 1.44 24.67 -16.05
CA ARG A 744 1.76 25.80 -15.15
C ARG A 744 3.25 26.05 -15.03
N GLN A 745 4.05 24.99 -14.92
CA GLN A 745 5.51 25.12 -14.90
C GLN A 745 6.00 25.87 -16.15
N LYS A 746 5.47 25.55 -17.34
CA LYS A 746 5.82 26.25 -18.58
C LYS A 746 5.36 27.69 -18.64
N GLU A 747 4.16 27.98 -18.15
CA GLU A 747 3.64 29.34 -18.07
C GLU A 747 4.52 30.19 -17.14
N GLU A 748 4.96 29.62 -16.02
CA GLU A 748 5.86 30.25 -15.08
C GLU A 748 7.24 30.52 -15.69
N ASP A 749 7.84 29.53 -16.32
CA ASP A 749 9.12 29.66 -17.02
C ASP A 749 9.05 30.75 -18.11
N THR A 750 7.95 30.76 -18.88
CA THR A 750 7.69 31.78 -19.91
C THR A 750 7.54 33.16 -19.29
N ARG A 751 6.88 33.27 -18.13
CA ARG A 751 6.70 34.53 -17.38
C ARG A 751 8.04 35.07 -16.88
N ILE A 752 8.91 34.21 -16.33
CA ILE A 752 10.26 34.56 -15.89
C ILE A 752 11.11 35.05 -17.08
N LEU A 753 11.14 34.31 -18.18
CA LEU A 753 11.87 34.70 -19.40
C LEU A 753 11.38 36.03 -19.96
N ARG A 754 10.06 36.24 -20.01
CA ARG A 754 9.47 37.51 -20.43
C ARG A 754 9.87 38.66 -19.51
N GLY A 755 9.94 38.43 -18.20
CA GLY A 755 10.43 39.40 -17.22
C GLY A 755 11.88 39.83 -17.50
N ILE A 756 12.77 38.87 -17.77
CA ILE A 756 14.18 39.11 -18.12
C ILE A 756 14.29 39.92 -19.43
N LEU A 757 13.54 39.52 -20.46
CA LEU A 757 13.52 40.23 -21.74
C LEU A 757 13.03 41.68 -21.59
N ARG A 758 12.00 41.92 -20.77
CA ARG A 758 11.50 43.27 -20.47
C ARG A 758 12.52 44.11 -19.68
N ALA A 759 13.17 43.54 -18.69
CA ALA A 759 14.20 44.24 -17.90
C ALA A 759 15.39 44.69 -18.76
N ASN A 760 15.80 43.85 -19.72
CA ASN A 760 16.89 44.15 -20.67
C ASN A 760 16.45 45.09 -21.81
N ALA A 761 15.17 45.04 -22.22
CA ALA A 761 14.60 46.00 -23.17
C ALA A 761 14.51 47.42 -22.56
N ALA A 762 14.16 47.52 -21.26
CA ALA A 762 14.10 48.78 -20.53
C ALA A 762 15.48 49.44 -20.32
N THR A 763 16.58 48.68 -20.41
CA THR A 763 17.95 49.22 -20.39
C THR A 763 18.40 49.78 -21.74
N SER A 764 17.62 49.57 -22.80
CA SER A 764 18.04 49.85 -24.19
C SER A 764 17.34 51.04 -24.86
N THR A 765 16.25 51.60 -24.32
CA THR A 765 15.61 52.85 -24.85
C THR A 765 14.52 53.41 -23.92
N PRO A 766 14.21 54.73 -23.94
CA PRO A 766 13.29 55.38 -23.00
C PRO A 766 11.80 55.06 -23.29
N GLN A 767 11.02 55.04 -22.21
CA GLN A 767 9.63 54.58 -22.11
C GLN A 767 8.61 55.33 -22.98
N VAL A 768 7.57 54.60 -23.39
CA VAL A 768 6.19 55.10 -23.51
C VAL A 768 5.27 54.10 -22.81
N GLU A 769 4.60 54.56 -21.76
CA GLU A 769 3.53 53.84 -21.06
C GLU A 769 2.25 53.86 -21.91
N VAL A 770 1.65 52.69 -22.12
CA VAL A 770 0.26 52.55 -22.55
C VAL A 770 -0.42 51.61 -21.56
N THR A 771 -1.38 52.17 -20.83
CA THR A 771 -2.24 51.47 -19.88
C THR A 771 -3.47 50.94 -20.62
N GLU A 772 -3.73 49.63 -20.58
CA GLU A 772 -5.02 49.05 -20.99
C GLU A 772 -5.78 48.50 -19.77
N PRO A 773 -7.13 48.59 -19.75
CA PRO A 773 -7.95 48.21 -18.61
C PRO A 773 -8.32 46.72 -18.63
N ILE A 774 -8.27 46.08 -17.46
CA ILE A 774 -8.74 44.70 -17.22
C ILE A 774 -10.20 44.75 -16.74
N PRO A 775 -11.16 44.02 -17.33
CA PRO A 775 -12.48 43.85 -16.75
C PRO A 775 -12.44 42.81 -15.61
N GLN A 776 -12.96 43.17 -14.45
CA GLN A 776 -13.24 42.25 -13.34
C GLN A 776 -14.65 41.67 -13.51
N SER A 777 -14.80 40.35 -13.52
CA SER A 777 -16.09 39.66 -13.45
C SER A 777 -16.12 38.70 -12.26
N THR A 778 -17.08 38.92 -11.37
CA THR A 778 -17.37 38.16 -10.15
C THR A 778 -18.45 37.11 -10.42
N HIS A 779 -18.11 35.82 -10.52
CA HIS A 779 -19.03 34.70 -10.23
C HIS A 779 -18.24 33.45 -9.82
N SER A 780 -18.76 32.73 -8.80
CA SER A 780 -18.11 31.62 -8.08
C SER A 780 -18.60 30.27 -8.61
N LEU A 781 -17.67 29.35 -8.89
CA LEU A 781 -17.87 28.02 -9.48
C LEU A 781 -18.47 26.98 -8.50
N ALA A 782 -19.09 27.41 -7.40
CA ALA A 782 -19.41 26.58 -6.24
C ALA A 782 -20.79 25.88 -6.28
N ASP A 783 -21.62 26.10 -7.31
CA ASP A 783 -23.03 25.71 -7.27
C ASP A 783 -23.40 24.48 -8.14
N TYR A 784 -22.44 23.64 -8.58
CA TYR A 784 -22.75 22.47 -9.44
C TYR A 784 -22.74 21.11 -8.70
N PRO A 785 -23.80 20.28 -8.79
CA PRO A 785 -23.82 18.95 -8.18
C PRO A 785 -22.96 17.96 -9.00
N GLY A 786 -21.90 17.43 -8.40
CA GLY A 786 -21.00 16.43 -9.02
C GLY A 786 -19.49 16.68 -8.83
N PHE A 787 -19.10 17.81 -8.25
CA PHE A 787 -17.70 18.26 -8.18
C PHE A 787 -17.22 18.64 -6.76
N SER A 788 -17.60 17.89 -5.73
CA SER A 788 -17.22 18.18 -4.33
C SER A 788 -15.71 18.09 -4.06
N TRP A 789 -14.99 17.17 -4.72
CA TRP A 789 -13.55 16.96 -4.51
C TRP A 789 -12.64 18.02 -5.17
N LEU A 790 -13.18 18.84 -6.08
CA LEU A 790 -12.43 19.90 -6.76
C LEU A 790 -12.30 21.15 -5.88
N SER A 791 -13.18 21.33 -4.88
CA SER A 791 -13.02 22.39 -3.86
C SER A 791 -11.73 22.18 -3.06
N ASP A 792 -11.37 20.93 -2.76
CA ASP A 792 -10.16 20.60 -2.01
C ASP A 792 -8.86 20.76 -2.81
N LEU A 793 -8.91 20.75 -4.15
CA LEU A 793 -7.75 21.03 -5.01
C LEU A 793 -7.58 22.52 -5.35
N VAL A 794 -8.64 23.32 -5.19
CA VAL A 794 -8.67 24.76 -5.47
C VAL A 794 -8.22 25.57 -4.24
N ILE A 795 -8.41 25.06 -3.02
CA ILE A 795 -8.02 25.74 -1.78
C ILE A 795 -6.48 25.80 -1.61
N ASP A 796 -5.74 24.86 -2.20
CA ASP A 796 -4.28 24.88 -2.29
C ASP A 796 -3.73 25.88 -3.34
N MET A 797 -4.59 26.72 -3.95
CA MET A 797 -4.24 27.56 -5.08
C MET A 797 -4.87 28.95 -5.08
N PRO A 798 -4.16 30.00 -4.59
CA PRO A 798 -4.66 31.38 -4.63
C PRO A 798 -4.88 31.94 -6.05
N GLY A 799 -4.44 31.26 -7.11
CA GLY A 799 -4.56 31.68 -8.51
C GLY A 799 -5.82 31.20 -9.24
N LEU A 800 -6.67 30.39 -8.61
CA LEU A 800 -7.86 29.80 -9.26
C LEU A 800 -9.15 30.62 -9.13
N GLN A 801 -9.10 31.82 -8.56
CA GLN A 801 -10.29 32.65 -8.35
C GLN A 801 -10.89 33.30 -9.63
N ASN A 802 -10.22 33.22 -10.79
CA ASN A 802 -10.56 34.05 -11.96
C ASN A 802 -10.83 33.30 -13.28
N PHE A 803 -11.23 32.02 -13.28
CA PHE A 803 -11.46 31.27 -14.53
C PHE A 803 -12.93 30.87 -14.73
N ASP A 804 -13.55 31.41 -15.79
CA ASP A 804 -14.92 31.14 -16.22
C ASP A 804 -14.95 29.96 -17.22
N LEU A 805 -15.23 28.77 -16.70
CA LEU A 805 -15.36 27.52 -17.46
C LEU A 805 -16.71 27.39 -18.18
N GLU A 806 -17.73 28.17 -17.78
CA GLU A 806 -19.09 28.11 -18.33
C GLU A 806 -19.15 28.65 -19.76
N ASN A 807 -18.45 29.75 -20.04
CA ASN A 807 -18.43 30.34 -21.38
C ASN A 807 -17.77 29.45 -22.45
N PHE A 808 -16.87 28.55 -22.05
CA PHE A 808 -16.19 27.61 -22.97
C PHE A 808 -17.03 26.37 -23.26
N LEU A 809 -17.83 25.89 -22.30
CA LEU A 809 -18.73 24.75 -22.50
C LEU A 809 -20.07 25.15 -23.12
N ALA A 810 -20.53 26.39 -22.90
CA ALA A 810 -21.76 26.91 -23.50
C ALA A 810 -21.62 27.27 -24.99
N THR A 811 -20.40 27.51 -25.48
CA THR A 811 -20.16 27.86 -26.89
C THR A 811 -20.16 26.69 -27.88
N ASP A 812 -20.22 25.43 -27.39
CA ASP A 812 -20.27 24.23 -28.25
C ASP A 812 -21.65 23.59 -28.38
N ASN A 813 -22.71 24.21 -27.83
CA ASN A 813 -24.09 23.69 -27.89
C ASN A 813 -24.99 24.31 -28.98
N SER A 814 -24.41 24.90 -30.02
CA SER A 814 -25.20 25.31 -31.19
C SER A 814 -24.58 24.80 -32.49
N LEU A 815 -25.00 23.61 -32.91
CA LEU A 815 -24.98 23.22 -34.31
C LEU A 815 -26.39 22.85 -34.80
N PRO A 816 -26.76 23.21 -36.04
CA PRO A 816 -28.13 23.14 -36.53
C PRO A 816 -28.50 21.69 -36.88
N LEU A 817 -29.76 21.34 -36.61
CA LEU A 817 -30.39 20.10 -37.09
C LEU A 817 -30.32 20.02 -38.62
N PRO A 818 -29.97 18.86 -39.22
CA PRO A 818 -30.04 18.69 -40.65
C PRO A 818 -31.51 18.57 -41.09
N GLU A 819 -31.91 19.45 -42.01
CA GLU A 819 -33.15 19.35 -42.76
C GLU A 819 -33.23 17.99 -43.47
N THR A 820 -34.37 17.34 -43.31
CA THR A 820 -34.77 16.18 -44.11
C THR A 820 -35.28 16.70 -45.45
N GLY A 821 -34.67 16.25 -46.56
CA GLY A 821 -35.05 16.67 -47.90
C GLY A 821 -34.60 15.70 -48.99
N MET A 822 -35.51 14.75 -49.30
CA MET A 822 -35.58 13.81 -50.44
C MET A 822 -34.47 12.76 -50.63
#